data_AF-A0A7Y5GN35-F1
#
_entry.id   AF-A0A7Y5GN35-F1
#
_cell.length_a   1.000
_cell.length_b   1.000
_cell.length_c   1.000
_cell.angle_alpha   90.00
_cell.angle_beta   90.00
_cell.angle_gamma   90.00
#
_symmetry.space_group_name_H-M   'P 1'
#
loop_
_entity.id
_entity.type
_entity.pdbx_description
1 polymer ?
#
loop_
_entity_poly.entity_id
_entity_poly.type
_entity_poly.pdbx_seq_one_letter_code
_entity_poly.pdbx_strand_id
1 'polypeptide(L)'
;MTIDLVHLKKELTASQYSAINSFSDFLRSDKQVFILKGYAGTGKTYLIKILCDNLKKHDRQFYLMAPTGRAAKVIRQKTGFKAYTIHKSIYSFEELAELIPQTDSADSSFKYYYKLRVNNDNSNCIYIIDEASMISDVYTEEEFFRFGSGYLLKDLFDYCNTNSPGLKRKIIFVGDDCQLPPVNTNFSFALSESYIESTYNVKCVSGELTEVVRQVGNSGIIEIASKIRESISLNNYNYFSINCAKPDVIQINPESVVDTYLKNYGENSTVIVAGTNKQVYDYNMEIRSRLFPGKAEITPGDKILITANSYNRAIELLNGDIGEVVEVSSNIEVKLVPVRNNGENIKVDLKFRDAVLRFPDSEGTPVDIACKILENILTSDQRSLSSDETKALYINFKMSNPELHPKSQEFKDKIKTDPYFNALRVKYGYALTCHKAQGGEWENVIVDFYSNTGILNRQYFRWAYTAVTRAKFRLYSVNAVDYKAPIQLQDTKEPLGITIPEFAPDFHPLLLAFPGDNILLRKLYLLVVNTLKDTNFSITKVEHLNWCERYLITDEINSYCFDVYYNKKNQVTNINYIPPKGIVIENDLSLRLKMILGSIVNKKLLGFNPVKRILAETDFNDKSLFLFIPLEKACAALEKEKILLYELNSSDWKLQLKFFRGNDLACVDLYYNSHNCVTSLFRITKESSSVELLDIVQNILLETL
;
A
#
# COMPACT_ATOMS: atom_id res chain seq x y z
N MET A 1 12.49 -27.07 -21.18
CA MET A 1 11.08 -27.47 -21.15
C MET A 1 10.34 -26.62 -22.19
N THR A 2 9.67 -27.24 -23.17
CA THR A 2 8.78 -26.54 -24.13
C THR A 2 7.37 -26.79 -23.64
N ILE A 3 6.56 -25.75 -23.44
CA ILE A 3 5.13 -25.94 -23.18
C ILE A 3 4.52 -26.43 -24.49
N ASP A 4 3.95 -27.64 -24.50
CA ASP A 4 3.34 -28.19 -25.71
C ASP A 4 2.00 -27.47 -25.97
N LEU A 5 1.99 -26.64 -27.02
CA LEU A 5 0.89 -25.77 -27.41
C LEU A 5 0.10 -26.31 -28.61
N VAL A 6 0.50 -27.45 -29.18
CA VAL A 6 -0.05 -27.94 -30.46
C VAL A 6 -1.56 -28.12 -30.40
N HIS A 7 -2.09 -28.51 -29.24
CA HIS A 7 -3.53 -28.72 -29.03
C HIS A 7 -4.30 -27.49 -28.52
N LEU A 8 -3.62 -26.42 -28.08
CA LEU A 8 -4.25 -25.26 -27.42
C LEU A 8 -4.29 -23.99 -28.29
N LYS A 9 -3.58 -23.97 -29.42
CA LYS A 9 -3.45 -22.78 -30.30
C LYS A 9 -4.77 -22.17 -30.79
N LYS A 10 -5.85 -22.96 -30.89
CA LYS A 10 -7.16 -22.49 -31.40
C LYS A 10 -8.05 -21.84 -30.34
N GLU A 11 -7.67 -21.89 -29.07
CA GLU A 11 -8.52 -21.43 -27.95
C GLU A 11 -7.93 -20.24 -27.16
N LEU A 12 -6.72 -19.79 -27.51
CA LEU A 12 -5.99 -18.75 -26.79
C LEU A 12 -6.02 -17.41 -27.51
N THR A 13 -6.08 -16.33 -26.75
CA THR A 13 -5.88 -14.98 -27.29
C THR A 13 -4.43 -14.74 -27.69
N ALA A 14 -4.16 -13.70 -28.49
CA ALA A 14 -2.81 -13.37 -28.93
C ALA A 14 -1.89 -13.05 -27.74
N SER A 15 -2.39 -12.26 -26.79
CA SER A 15 -1.69 -11.95 -25.54
C SER A 15 -1.44 -13.19 -24.66
N GLN A 16 -2.39 -14.12 -24.56
CA GLN A 16 -2.19 -15.39 -23.85
C GLN A 16 -1.13 -16.26 -24.52
N TYR A 17 -1.16 -16.38 -25.84
CA TYR A 17 -0.16 -17.13 -26.60
C TYR A 17 1.24 -16.55 -26.41
N SER A 18 1.38 -15.22 -26.47
CA SER A 18 2.64 -14.52 -26.17
C SER A 18 3.14 -14.82 -24.77
N ALA A 19 2.27 -14.70 -23.75
CA ALA A 19 2.63 -14.99 -22.35
C ALA A 19 3.11 -16.43 -22.14
N ILE A 20 2.53 -17.43 -22.83
CA ILE A 20 3.00 -18.82 -22.73
C ILE A 20 4.38 -19.02 -23.35
N ASN A 21 4.68 -18.35 -24.47
CA ASN A 21 6.02 -18.38 -25.05
C ASN A 21 7.03 -17.76 -24.08
N SER A 22 6.69 -16.59 -23.50
CA SER A 22 7.51 -15.95 -22.47
C SER A 22 7.70 -16.84 -21.24
N PHE A 23 6.69 -17.61 -20.81
CA PHE A 23 6.86 -18.62 -19.76
C PHE A 23 7.86 -19.69 -20.17
N SER A 24 7.74 -20.24 -21.39
CA SER A 24 8.66 -21.28 -21.88
C SER A 24 10.11 -20.80 -21.89
N ASP A 25 10.34 -19.57 -22.33
CA ASP A 25 11.67 -18.95 -22.37
C ASP A 25 12.17 -18.65 -20.95
N PHE A 26 11.32 -18.12 -20.08
CA PHE A 26 11.64 -17.89 -18.68
C PHE A 26 12.03 -19.15 -17.93
N LEU A 27 11.32 -20.26 -18.14
CA LEU A 27 11.61 -21.52 -17.46
C LEU A 27 12.99 -22.10 -17.86
N ARG A 28 13.55 -21.66 -19.00
CA ARG A 28 14.86 -22.06 -19.52
C ARG A 28 15.97 -21.06 -19.22
N SER A 29 15.64 -19.79 -19.00
CA SER A 29 16.61 -18.73 -18.77
C SER A 29 17.21 -18.77 -17.36
N ASP A 30 18.19 -17.90 -17.11
CA ASP A 30 18.79 -17.64 -15.79
C ASP A 30 17.93 -16.70 -14.93
N LYS A 31 16.87 -16.10 -15.48
CA LYS A 31 16.00 -15.17 -14.75
C LYS A 31 15.25 -15.84 -13.61
N GLN A 32 15.16 -15.20 -12.46
CA GLN A 32 14.58 -15.78 -11.25
C GLN A 32 13.09 -15.50 -11.13
N VAL A 33 12.61 -14.38 -11.66
CA VAL A 33 11.24 -13.90 -11.46
C VAL A 33 10.53 -13.67 -12.79
N PHE A 34 9.30 -14.17 -12.89
CA PHE A 34 8.35 -13.82 -13.95
C PHE A 34 7.18 -13.05 -13.35
N ILE A 35 6.72 -11.99 -14.01
CA ILE A 35 5.55 -11.21 -13.60
C ILE A 35 4.50 -11.27 -14.72
N LEU A 36 3.41 -12.01 -14.49
CA LEU A 36 2.26 -12.00 -15.38
C LEU A 36 1.24 -10.97 -14.89
N LYS A 37 1.17 -9.84 -15.59
CA LYS A 37 0.12 -8.84 -15.40
C LYS A 37 -1.06 -9.17 -16.30
N GLY A 38 -2.26 -8.93 -15.81
CA GLY A 38 -3.42 -9.01 -16.66
C GLY A 38 -4.66 -8.54 -15.96
N TYR A 39 -5.59 -8.00 -16.73
CA TYR A 39 -6.83 -7.48 -16.18
C TYR A 39 -7.78 -8.57 -15.68
N ALA A 40 -8.82 -8.18 -14.95
CA ALA A 40 -9.86 -9.10 -14.50
C ALA A 40 -10.55 -9.71 -15.74
N GLY A 41 -10.64 -11.04 -15.77
CA GLY A 41 -11.26 -11.78 -16.88
C GLY A 41 -10.38 -12.04 -18.10
N THR A 42 -9.07 -11.74 -18.08
CA THR A 42 -8.15 -12.01 -19.21
C THR A 42 -7.64 -13.46 -19.26
N GLY A 43 -8.11 -14.33 -18.36
CA GLY A 43 -7.73 -15.75 -18.34
C GLY A 43 -6.42 -16.06 -17.60
N LYS A 44 -5.93 -15.19 -16.71
CA LYS A 44 -4.75 -15.44 -15.86
C LYS A 44 -4.76 -16.83 -15.21
N THR A 45 -5.85 -17.18 -14.51
CA THR A 45 -5.97 -18.49 -13.84
C THR A 45 -5.98 -19.66 -14.81
N TYR A 46 -6.50 -19.47 -16.04
CA TYR A 46 -6.45 -20.49 -17.08
C TYR A 46 -5.00 -20.73 -17.54
N LEU A 47 -4.21 -19.67 -17.72
CA LEU A 47 -2.78 -19.81 -17.99
C LEU A 47 -2.02 -20.47 -16.84
N ILE A 48 -2.34 -20.15 -15.59
CA ILE A 48 -1.74 -20.83 -14.43
C ILE A 48 -2.05 -22.33 -14.47
N LYS A 49 -3.30 -22.72 -14.79
CA LYS A 49 -3.67 -24.13 -14.93
C LYS A 49 -2.85 -24.83 -16.02
N ILE A 50 -2.75 -24.24 -17.21
CA ILE A 50 -1.92 -24.77 -18.32
C ILE A 50 -0.47 -24.94 -17.86
N LEU A 51 0.09 -23.94 -17.18
CA LEU A 51 1.45 -23.99 -16.66
C LEU A 51 1.60 -25.13 -15.64
N CYS A 52 0.70 -25.26 -14.67
CA CYS A 52 0.72 -26.33 -13.66
C CYS A 52 0.62 -27.73 -14.27
N ASP A 53 -0.28 -27.91 -15.25
CA ASP A 53 -0.44 -29.18 -15.97
C ASP A 53 0.85 -29.56 -16.71
N ASN A 54 1.53 -28.59 -17.34
CA ASN A 54 2.82 -28.81 -17.99
C ASN A 54 3.94 -29.11 -16.99
N LEU A 55 4.02 -28.38 -15.87
CA LEU A 55 5.01 -28.65 -14.82
C LEU A 55 4.83 -30.06 -14.24
N LYS A 56 3.59 -30.48 -13.99
CA LYS A 56 3.25 -31.84 -13.53
C LYS A 56 3.66 -32.91 -14.53
N LYS A 57 3.37 -32.72 -15.83
CA LYS A 57 3.76 -33.66 -16.90
C LYS A 57 5.28 -33.88 -16.98
N HIS A 58 6.06 -32.88 -16.59
CA HIS A 58 7.53 -32.94 -16.59
C HIS A 58 8.14 -33.19 -15.20
N ASP A 59 7.33 -33.62 -14.22
CA ASP A 59 7.76 -33.91 -12.85
C ASP A 59 8.56 -32.77 -12.19
N ARG A 60 8.23 -31.51 -12.53
CA ARG A 60 8.84 -30.34 -11.93
C ARG A 60 7.98 -29.88 -10.76
N GLN A 61 8.54 -29.97 -9.54
CA GLN A 61 7.87 -29.52 -8.32
C GLN A 61 7.45 -28.05 -8.42
N PHE A 62 6.23 -27.76 -7.99
CA PHE A 62 5.70 -26.41 -7.90
C PHE A 62 4.74 -26.24 -6.73
N TYR A 63 4.56 -24.99 -6.30
CA TYR A 63 3.60 -24.60 -5.27
C TYR A 63 2.73 -23.44 -5.74
N LEU A 64 1.42 -23.56 -5.51
CA LEU A 64 0.46 -22.47 -5.69
C LEU A 64 0.23 -21.75 -4.37
N MET A 65 0.39 -20.43 -4.38
CA MET A 65 0.21 -19.57 -3.23
C MET A 65 -0.67 -18.37 -3.56
N ALA A 66 -1.28 -17.78 -2.54
CA ALA A 66 -1.99 -16.51 -2.66
C ALA A 66 -1.87 -15.70 -1.34
N PRO A 67 -2.03 -14.37 -1.36
CA PRO A 67 -1.93 -13.55 -0.16
C PRO A 67 -3.11 -13.76 0.80
N THR A 68 -4.30 -14.07 0.27
CA THR A 68 -5.51 -14.33 1.06
C THR A 68 -5.97 -15.76 0.93
N GLY A 69 -6.67 -16.24 1.96
CA GLY A 69 -7.21 -17.59 1.95
C GLY A 69 -8.29 -17.82 0.90
N ARG A 70 -9.15 -16.82 0.69
CA ARG A 70 -10.15 -16.83 -0.38
C ARG A 70 -9.51 -16.97 -1.75
N ALA A 71 -8.47 -16.20 -2.05
CA ALA A 71 -7.74 -16.32 -3.32
C ALA A 71 -7.11 -17.72 -3.48
N ALA A 72 -6.52 -18.27 -2.42
CA ALA A 72 -5.97 -19.63 -2.42
C ALA A 72 -7.06 -20.70 -2.69
N LYS A 73 -8.27 -20.53 -2.14
CA LYS A 73 -9.41 -21.41 -2.40
C LYS A 73 -9.89 -21.31 -3.85
N VAL A 74 -10.02 -20.09 -4.38
CA VAL A 74 -10.45 -19.85 -5.77
C VAL A 74 -9.47 -20.47 -6.77
N ILE A 75 -8.16 -20.23 -6.61
CA ILE A 75 -7.17 -20.82 -7.52
C ILE A 75 -7.12 -22.35 -7.39
N ARG A 76 -7.30 -22.91 -6.19
CA ARG A 76 -7.42 -24.36 -5.98
C ARG A 76 -8.59 -24.96 -6.77
N GLN A 77 -9.76 -24.34 -6.69
CA GLN A 77 -10.96 -24.78 -7.42
C GLN A 77 -10.78 -24.68 -8.95
N LYS A 78 -10.21 -23.57 -9.44
CA LYS A 78 -10.03 -23.33 -10.89
C LYS A 78 -8.92 -24.19 -11.51
N THR A 79 -7.87 -24.50 -10.76
CA THR A 79 -6.71 -25.26 -11.27
C THR A 79 -6.78 -26.76 -10.98
N GLY A 80 -7.51 -27.17 -9.92
CA GLY A 80 -7.53 -28.56 -9.43
C GLY A 80 -6.28 -28.95 -8.62
N PHE A 81 -5.36 -28.02 -8.36
CA PHE A 81 -4.13 -28.26 -7.60
C PHE A 81 -4.20 -27.66 -6.20
N LYS A 82 -3.49 -28.27 -5.24
CA LYS A 82 -3.38 -27.74 -3.88
C LYS A 82 -2.76 -26.34 -3.92
N ALA A 83 -3.41 -25.39 -3.24
CA ALA A 83 -2.93 -24.01 -3.10
C ALA A 83 -3.17 -23.50 -1.68
N TYR A 84 -2.22 -22.75 -1.13
CA TYR A 84 -2.26 -22.27 0.26
C TYR A 84 -1.99 -20.76 0.33
N THR A 85 -2.16 -20.16 1.52
CA THR A 85 -1.69 -18.79 1.70
C THR A 85 -0.17 -18.74 1.69
N ILE A 86 0.41 -17.59 1.32
CA ILE A 86 1.87 -17.38 1.42
C ILE A 86 2.33 -17.66 2.86
N HIS A 87 1.61 -17.11 3.85
CA HIS A 87 1.89 -17.32 5.27
C HIS A 87 1.94 -18.81 5.65
N LYS A 88 0.95 -19.60 5.23
CA LYS A 88 0.92 -21.05 5.50
C LYS A 88 2.07 -21.80 4.84
N SER A 89 2.55 -21.29 3.71
CA SER A 89 3.57 -21.97 2.91
C SER A 89 4.97 -21.72 3.45
N ILE A 90 5.28 -20.49 3.90
CA ILE A 90 6.65 -20.07 4.20
C ILE A 90 6.99 -20.01 5.70
N TYR A 91 6.01 -20.01 6.61
CA TYR A 91 6.26 -19.94 8.04
C TYR A 91 6.00 -21.26 8.77
N SER A 92 6.75 -21.52 9.84
CA SER A 92 6.55 -22.64 10.75
C SER A 92 5.59 -22.26 11.87
N PHE A 93 4.41 -22.90 11.92
CA PHE A 93 3.40 -22.71 12.97
C PHE A 93 3.65 -23.58 14.22
N GLU A 94 4.62 -24.49 14.12
CA GLU A 94 5.06 -25.35 15.22
C GLU A 94 6.13 -24.66 16.08
N GLU A 95 7.00 -23.86 15.44
CA GLU A 95 8.11 -23.17 16.09
C GLU A 95 7.76 -21.73 16.50
N LEU A 96 6.92 -21.60 17.53
CA LEU A 96 6.71 -20.32 18.21
C LEU A 96 7.93 -20.00 19.07
N ALA A 97 8.66 -18.94 18.70
CA ALA A 97 9.77 -18.41 19.47
C ALA A 97 9.41 -17.07 20.12
N GLU A 98 9.98 -16.80 21.28
CA GLU A 98 9.72 -15.59 22.08
C GLU A 98 10.73 -14.50 21.71
N LEU A 99 10.26 -13.26 21.52
CA LEU A 99 11.11 -12.08 21.53
C LEU A 99 11.13 -11.49 22.94
N ILE A 100 12.32 -11.38 23.52
CA ILE A 100 12.53 -10.55 24.72
C ILE A 100 12.69 -9.11 24.21
N PRO A 101 11.79 -8.18 24.55
CA PRO A 101 11.98 -6.77 24.20
C PRO A 101 13.32 -6.29 24.76
N GLN A 102 14.13 -5.60 23.95
CA GLN A 102 15.40 -5.01 24.42
C GLN A 102 15.21 -3.75 25.30
N THR A 103 13.98 -3.46 25.71
CA THR A 103 13.63 -2.30 26.53
C THR A 103 13.16 -2.78 27.91
N ASP A 104 13.86 -2.34 28.96
CA ASP A 104 13.53 -2.55 30.39
C ASP A 104 12.24 -1.83 30.85
N SER A 105 11.25 -1.68 29.96
CA SER A 105 9.93 -1.16 30.34
C SER A 105 9.09 -2.31 30.91
N ALA A 106 8.47 -2.06 32.07
CA ALA A 106 7.63 -3.00 32.81
C ALA A 106 6.35 -3.45 32.08
N ASP A 107 6.17 -3.07 30.81
CA ASP A 107 5.15 -3.56 29.87
C ASP A 107 5.78 -4.58 28.91
N SER A 108 6.32 -5.67 29.45
CA SER A 108 6.84 -6.79 28.65
C SER A 108 5.66 -7.51 27.98
N SER A 109 5.26 -6.99 26.82
CA SER A 109 4.39 -7.71 25.88
C SER A 109 5.11 -8.98 25.45
N PHE A 110 4.56 -10.14 25.82
CA PHE A 110 5.01 -11.42 25.30
C PHE A 110 4.72 -11.42 23.79
N LYS A 111 5.79 -11.47 22.99
CA LYS A 111 5.68 -11.51 21.53
C LYS A 111 6.18 -12.85 21.03
N TYR A 112 5.28 -13.56 20.36
CA TYR A 112 5.64 -14.72 19.57
C TYR A 112 6.13 -14.28 18.19
N TYR A 113 7.00 -15.07 17.58
CA TYR A 113 7.20 -14.95 16.15
C TYR A 113 7.21 -16.31 15.49
N TYR A 114 6.58 -16.36 14.33
CA TYR A 114 6.58 -17.52 13.45
C TYR A 114 7.82 -17.44 12.58
N LYS A 115 8.75 -18.37 12.78
CA LYS A 115 9.98 -18.45 11.98
C LYS A 115 9.67 -18.81 10.53
N LEU A 116 10.55 -18.38 9.63
CA LEU A 116 10.59 -18.95 8.29
C LEU A 116 10.84 -20.46 8.38
N ARG A 117 10.06 -21.22 7.62
CA ARG A 117 10.21 -22.68 7.50
C ARG A 117 11.50 -22.99 6.75
N VAL A 118 12.19 -24.06 7.17
CA VAL A 118 13.32 -24.59 6.41
C VAL A 118 12.83 -25.11 5.06
N ASN A 119 13.32 -24.50 3.98
CA ASN A 119 12.92 -24.84 2.63
C ASN A 119 13.72 -26.04 2.08
N ASN A 120 13.12 -27.24 2.19
CA ASN A 120 13.65 -28.49 1.65
C ASN A 120 13.14 -28.82 0.23
N ASP A 121 12.56 -27.84 -0.48
CA ASP A 121 12.02 -28.03 -1.83
C ASP A 121 13.15 -28.30 -2.85
N ASN A 122 12.80 -28.92 -3.98
CA ASN A 122 13.76 -29.23 -5.04
C ASN A 122 14.52 -27.98 -5.51
N SER A 123 15.78 -28.18 -5.93
CA SER A 123 16.64 -27.10 -6.41
C SER A 123 16.09 -26.39 -7.65
N ASN A 124 15.13 -26.98 -8.36
CA ASN A 124 14.51 -26.41 -9.55
C ASN A 124 13.00 -26.12 -9.37
N CYS A 125 12.53 -25.97 -8.12
CA CYS A 125 11.13 -25.74 -7.78
C CYS A 125 10.58 -24.39 -8.31
N ILE A 126 9.30 -24.36 -8.66
CA ILE A 126 8.58 -23.15 -9.10
C ILE A 126 7.55 -22.72 -8.05
N TYR A 127 7.61 -21.46 -7.61
CA TYR A 127 6.60 -20.87 -6.74
C TYR A 127 5.72 -19.94 -7.56
N ILE A 128 4.41 -20.19 -7.59
CA ILE A 128 3.44 -19.41 -8.35
C ILE A 128 2.53 -18.72 -7.34
N ILE A 129 2.51 -17.38 -7.37
CA ILE A 129 1.74 -16.57 -6.44
C ILE A 129 0.68 -15.79 -7.21
N ASP A 130 -0.59 -16.11 -6.97
CA ASP A 130 -1.74 -15.40 -7.55
C ASP A 130 -2.17 -14.23 -6.66
N GLU A 131 -2.93 -13.28 -7.24
CA GLU A 131 -3.33 -12.01 -6.60
C GLU A 131 -2.14 -11.23 -6.01
N ALA A 132 -0.99 -11.25 -6.72
CA ALA A 132 0.25 -10.64 -6.26
C ALA A 132 0.16 -9.11 -6.05
N SER A 133 -0.88 -8.46 -6.57
CA SER A 133 -1.18 -7.04 -6.35
C SER A 133 -1.33 -6.69 -4.87
N MET A 134 -1.67 -7.64 -4.00
CA MET A 134 -1.89 -7.46 -2.56
C MET A 134 -0.65 -7.74 -1.68
N ILE A 135 0.47 -8.19 -2.25
CA ILE A 135 1.66 -8.57 -1.47
C ILE A 135 2.40 -7.31 -1.05
N SER A 136 2.48 -7.09 0.26
CA SER A 136 3.16 -5.94 0.87
C SER A 136 4.64 -6.21 1.11
N ASP A 137 5.45 -5.15 0.96
CA ASP A 137 6.83 -5.09 1.44
C ASP A 137 7.02 -3.96 2.49
N VAL A 138 5.97 -3.75 3.29
CA VAL A 138 5.94 -2.81 4.41
C VAL A 138 5.92 -3.58 5.72
N TYR A 139 6.70 -3.12 6.71
CA TYR A 139 6.76 -3.73 8.03
C TYR A 139 5.37 -3.83 8.64
N THR A 140 4.99 -5.05 9.02
CA THR A 140 3.73 -5.34 9.72
C THR A 140 4.03 -6.19 10.95
N GLU A 141 3.47 -5.79 12.09
CA GLU A 141 3.60 -6.49 13.36
C GLU A 141 2.25 -6.47 14.07
N GLU A 142 1.74 -7.64 14.43
CA GLU A 142 0.54 -7.77 15.26
C GLU A 142 0.93 -7.74 16.73
N GLU A 143 -0.03 -7.47 17.60
CA GLU A 143 0.24 -7.21 19.03
C GLU A 143 0.92 -8.37 19.78
N PHE A 144 0.60 -9.61 19.42
CA PHE A 144 1.18 -10.80 20.07
C PHE A 144 2.07 -11.64 19.18
N PHE A 145 2.03 -11.44 17.86
CA PHE A 145 2.84 -12.23 16.97
C PHE A 145 3.38 -11.46 15.78
N ARG A 146 4.57 -11.85 15.35
CA ARG A 146 5.17 -11.41 14.09
C ARG A 146 5.44 -12.61 13.20
N PHE A 147 5.18 -12.47 11.91
CA PHE A 147 5.65 -13.45 10.93
C PHE A 147 7.05 -13.06 10.44
N GLY A 148 8.00 -14.00 10.49
CA GLY A 148 9.37 -13.83 9.99
C GLY A 148 10.02 -12.51 10.39
N SER A 149 10.45 -11.75 9.37
CA SER A 149 11.07 -10.43 9.52
C SER A 149 10.06 -9.30 9.67
N GLY A 150 8.77 -9.56 9.50
CA GLY A 150 7.70 -8.55 9.43
C GLY A 150 7.44 -8.00 8.03
N TYR A 151 8.17 -8.49 7.02
CA TYR A 151 8.05 -8.09 5.62
C TYR A 151 7.71 -9.31 4.76
N LEU A 152 6.44 -9.43 4.33
CA LEU A 152 5.96 -10.64 3.66
C LEU A 152 6.67 -10.93 2.34
N LEU A 153 6.90 -9.90 1.50
CA LEU A 153 7.59 -10.09 0.22
C LEU A 153 9.05 -10.51 0.43
N LYS A 154 9.75 -9.86 1.37
CA LYS A 154 11.11 -10.22 1.73
C LYS A 154 11.21 -11.65 2.24
N ASP A 155 10.34 -12.03 3.16
CA ASP A 155 10.29 -13.37 3.73
C ASP A 155 9.99 -14.44 2.66
N LEU A 156 9.17 -14.11 1.64
CA LEU A 156 8.94 -14.99 0.49
C LEU A 156 10.22 -15.17 -0.35
N PHE A 157 10.97 -14.11 -0.64
CA PHE A 157 12.25 -14.22 -1.36
C PHE A 157 13.29 -15.00 -0.56
N ASP A 158 13.39 -14.75 0.74
CA ASP A 158 14.29 -15.46 1.66
C ASP A 158 13.94 -16.96 1.71
N TYR A 159 12.65 -17.30 1.78
CA TYR A 159 12.19 -18.70 1.74
C TYR A 159 12.51 -19.37 0.40
N CYS A 160 12.17 -18.73 -0.72
CA CYS A 160 12.36 -19.32 -2.06
C CYS A 160 13.86 -19.46 -2.38
N ASN A 161 14.68 -18.54 -1.86
CA ASN A 161 16.13 -18.51 -1.98
C ASN A 161 16.60 -18.60 -3.44
N THR A 162 16.03 -17.75 -4.30
CA THR A 162 16.27 -17.80 -5.75
C THR A 162 17.67 -17.34 -6.18
N ASN A 163 18.43 -16.72 -5.27
CA ASN A 163 19.76 -16.17 -5.56
C ASN A 163 20.92 -17.07 -5.09
N SER A 164 20.63 -18.21 -4.43
CA SER A 164 21.69 -19.10 -3.97
C SER A 164 22.35 -19.87 -5.11
N PRO A 165 23.69 -19.92 -5.18
CA PRO A 165 24.42 -20.71 -6.16
C PRO A 165 23.97 -22.17 -6.15
N GLY A 166 23.70 -22.72 -7.34
CA GLY A 166 23.25 -24.12 -7.51
C GLY A 166 21.74 -24.34 -7.39
N LEU A 167 20.98 -23.35 -6.89
CA LEU A 167 19.51 -23.38 -6.94
C LEU A 167 19.02 -22.70 -8.22
N LYS A 168 18.14 -23.40 -8.95
CA LYS A 168 17.41 -22.92 -10.12
C LYS A 168 15.92 -22.69 -9.81
N ARG A 169 15.63 -22.37 -8.55
CA ARG A 169 14.28 -22.06 -8.08
C ARG A 169 13.81 -20.76 -8.72
N LYS A 170 12.53 -20.68 -9.08
CA LYS A 170 11.95 -19.51 -9.74
C LYS A 170 10.63 -19.11 -9.10
N ILE A 171 10.32 -17.83 -9.17
CA ILE A 171 9.07 -17.23 -8.67
C ILE A 171 8.27 -16.69 -9.86
N ILE A 172 6.96 -16.92 -9.85
CA ILE A 172 6.02 -16.40 -10.82
C ILE A 172 4.95 -15.62 -10.06
N PHE A 173 4.96 -14.30 -10.20
CA PHE A 173 3.92 -13.42 -9.69
C PHE A 173 2.83 -13.26 -10.74
N VAL A 174 1.58 -13.44 -10.35
CA VAL A 174 0.41 -13.25 -11.22
C VAL A 174 -0.54 -12.28 -10.54
N GLY A 175 -1.01 -11.26 -11.27
CA GLY A 175 -1.90 -10.27 -10.69
C GLY A 175 -2.43 -9.25 -11.67
N ASP A 176 -3.16 -8.27 -11.12
CA ASP A 176 -3.78 -7.17 -11.85
C ASP A 176 -3.32 -5.85 -11.21
N ASP A 177 -2.56 -5.06 -11.95
CA ASP A 177 -1.98 -3.80 -11.46
C ASP A 177 -2.98 -2.64 -11.39
N CYS A 178 -4.14 -2.80 -12.03
CA CYS A 178 -5.28 -1.88 -11.92
C CYS A 178 -6.13 -2.16 -10.67
N GLN A 179 -6.04 -3.36 -10.05
CA GLN A 179 -6.69 -3.61 -8.76
C GLN A 179 -6.02 -2.85 -7.63
N LEU A 180 -6.65 -2.77 -6.45
CA LEU A 180 -6.09 -2.12 -5.28
C LEU A 180 -4.70 -2.70 -4.89
N PRO A 181 -3.73 -1.83 -4.57
CA PRO A 181 -2.41 -2.24 -4.05
C PRO A 181 -2.53 -2.73 -2.60
N PRO A 182 -1.43 -3.17 -1.96
CA PRO A 182 -1.44 -3.43 -0.52
C PRO A 182 -1.94 -2.22 0.26
N VAL A 183 -2.64 -2.47 1.37
CA VAL A 183 -3.22 -1.41 2.21
C VAL A 183 -2.14 -0.40 2.62
N ASN A 184 -2.49 0.90 2.60
CA ASN A 184 -1.60 2.03 2.89
C ASN A 184 -0.45 2.24 1.89
N THR A 185 -0.57 1.71 0.68
CA THR A 185 0.43 1.92 -0.39
C THR A 185 -0.22 2.34 -1.70
N ASN A 186 0.57 2.92 -2.61
CA ASN A 186 0.07 3.48 -3.88
C ASN A 186 0.40 2.61 -5.11
N PHE A 187 1.20 1.57 -4.94
CA PHE A 187 1.65 0.67 -6.01
C PHE A 187 1.82 -0.74 -5.47
N SER A 188 1.85 -1.73 -6.37
CA SER A 188 2.00 -3.14 -6.00
C SER A 188 3.46 -3.57 -6.14
N PHE A 189 4.14 -3.86 -5.02
CA PHE A 189 5.56 -4.22 -4.98
C PHE A 189 5.87 -5.46 -5.84
N ALA A 190 5.10 -6.53 -5.66
CA ALA A 190 5.31 -7.81 -6.35
C ALA A 190 4.95 -7.79 -7.85
N LEU A 191 4.36 -6.70 -8.35
CA LEU A 191 4.06 -6.48 -9.78
C LEU A 191 4.95 -5.40 -10.40
N SER A 192 5.98 -4.92 -9.69
CA SER A 192 6.92 -3.91 -10.16
C SER A 192 8.30 -4.52 -10.41
N GLU A 193 8.68 -4.65 -11.68
CA GLU A 193 9.99 -5.20 -12.08
C GLU A 193 11.13 -4.38 -11.48
N SER A 194 11.10 -3.06 -11.68
CA SER A 194 12.15 -2.16 -11.18
C SER A 194 12.30 -2.23 -9.65
N TYR A 195 11.20 -2.38 -8.91
CA TYR A 195 11.24 -2.53 -7.46
C TYR A 195 11.89 -3.86 -7.06
N ILE A 196 11.46 -4.97 -7.68
CA ILE A 196 11.96 -6.30 -7.37
C ILE A 196 13.45 -6.41 -7.70
N GLU A 197 13.87 -5.95 -8.87
CA GLU A 197 15.27 -6.03 -9.31
C GLU A 197 16.19 -5.20 -8.40
N SER A 198 15.80 -3.97 -8.07
CA SER A 198 16.60 -3.09 -7.21
C SER A 198 16.64 -3.54 -5.74
N THR A 199 15.55 -4.12 -5.22
CA THR A 199 15.45 -4.49 -3.79
C THR A 199 16.03 -5.88 -3.52
N TYR A 200 15.81 -6.84 -4.41
CA TYR A 200 16.14 -8.25 -4.18
C TYR A 200 17.31 -8.76 -5.03
N ASN A 201 17.89 -7.92 -5.88
CA ASN A 201 19.02 -8.26 -6.74
C ASN A 201 18.77 -9.54 -7.57
N VAL A 202 17.59 -9.60 -8.18
CA VAL A 202 17.14 -10.69 -9.07
C VAL A 202 16.92 -10.14 -10.47
N LYS A 203 16.85 -11.02 -11.48
CA LYS A 203 16.44 -10.63 -12.84
C LYS A 203 14.98 -10.97 -13.08
N CYS A 204 14.24 -10.00 -13.62
CA CYS A 204 12.83 -10.13 -13.93
C CYS A 204 12.56 -10.27 -15.44
N VAL A 205 11.38 -10.80 -15.74
CA VAL A 205 10.72 -10.68 -17.04
C VAL A 205 9.22 -10.59 -16.78
N SER A 206 8.50 -9.86 -17.62
CA SER A 206 7.06 -9.76 -17.54
C SER A 206 6.36 -10.18 -18.82
N GLY A 207 5.07 -10.50 -18.65
CA GLY A 207 4.11 -10.63 -19.74
C GLY A 207 2.80 -9.95 -19.34
N GLU A 208 2.08 -9.43 -20.31
CA GLU A 208 0.82 -8.71 -20.08
C GLU A 208 -0.33 -9.35 -20.87
N LEU A 209 -1.46 -9.57 -20.20
CA LEU A 209 -2.72 -9.99 -20.80
C LEU A 209 -3.68 -8.81 -20.88
N THR A 210 -3.95 -8.35 -22.10
CA THR A 210 -4.79 -7.18 -22.36
C THR A 210 -6.20 -7.55 -22.80
N GLU A 211 -6.38 -8.71 -23.43
CA GLU A 211 -7.66 -9.17 -23.99
C GLU A 211 -8.55 -9.85 -22.93
N VAL A 212 -9.74 -9.30 -22.69
CA VAL A 212 -10.72 -9.87 -21.75
C VAL A 212 -11.54 -10.96 -22.42
N VAL A 213 -11.53 -12.18 -21.87
CA VAL A 213 -12.13 -13.39 -22.45
C VAL A 213 -13.41 -13.81 -21.70
N ARG A 214 -14.15 -12.86 -21.12
CA ARG A 214 -15.46 -13.15 -20.51
C ARG A 214 -16.48 -13.43 -21.60
N GLN A 215 -17.35 -14.42 -21.38
CA GLN A 215 -18.27 -15.01 -22.37
C GLN A 215 -19.36 -14.06 -22.93
N VAL A 216 -19.39 -12.79 -22.52
CA VAL A 216 -20.40 -11.81 -22.95
C VAL A 216 -19.70 -10.63 -23.61
N GLY A 217 -19.50 -10.71 -24.94
CA GLY A 217 -18.88 -9.64 -25.75
C GLY A 217 -19.64 -8.30 -25.77
N ASN A 218 -20.72 -8.18 -24.99
CA ASN A 218 -21.59 -7.00 -24.89
C ASN A 218 -21.96 -6.65 -23.44
N SER A 219 -21.08 -6.96 -22.47
CA SER A 219 -21.29 -6.64 -21.05
C SER A 219 -20.89 -5.19 -20.73
N GLY A 220 -21.80 -4.44 -20.11
CA GLY A 220 -21.54 -3.11 -19.59
C GLY A 220 -20.50 -3.09 -18.47
N ILE A 221 -20.44 -4.15 -17.65
CA ILE A 221 -19.42 -4.30 -16.60
C ILE A 221 -18.01 -4.30 -17.22
N ILE A 222 -17.82 -5.00 -18.34
CA ILE A 222 -16.54 -5.05 -19.04
C ILE A 222 -16.22 -3.69 -19.68
N GLU A 223 -17.22 -3.02 -20.26
CA GLU A 223 -17.06 -1.69 -20.86
C GLU A 223 -16.58 -0.66 -19.82
N ILE A 224 -17.24 -0.60 -18.65
CA ILE A 224 -16.87 0.29 -17.55
C ILE A 224 -15.47 -0.06 -17.04
N ALA A 225 -15.19 -1.34 -16.80
CA ALA A 225 -13.87 -1.77 -16.34
C ALA A 225 -12.77 -1.37 -17.34
N SER A 226 -13.02 -1.48 -18.65
CA SER A 226 -12.09 -1.03 -19.70
C SER A 226 -11.83 0.46 -19.65
N LYS A 227 -12.89 1.28 -19.54
CA LYS A 227 -12.76 2.75 -19.42
C LYS A 227 -11.93 3.15 -18.21
N ILE A 228 -12.20 2.53 -17.04
CA ILE A 228 -11.44 2.81 -15.82
C ILE A 228 -9.96 2.40 -15.98
N ARG A 229 -9.68 1.27 -16.62
CA ARG A 229 -8.29 0.83 -16.90
C ARG A 229 -7.56 1.79 -17.82
N GLU A 230 -8.21 2.24 -18.89
CA GLU A 230 -7.64 3.21 -19.82
C GLU A 230 -7.25 4.50 -19.08
N SER A 231 -8.14 5.01 -18.22
CA SER A 231 -7.84 6.14 -17.33
C SER A 231 -6.65 5.89 -16.41
N ILE A 232 -6.54 4.70 -15.80
CA ILE A 232 -5.38 4.35 -14.95
C ILE A 232 -4.09 4.30 -15.76
N SER A 233 -4.11 3.68 -16.95
CA SER A 233 -2.95 3.54 -17.83
C SER A 233 -2.45 4.89 -18.34
N LEU A 234 -3.38 5.77 -18.74
CA LEU A 234 -3.07 7.12 -19.22
C LEU A 234 -2.76 8.11 -18.08
N ASN A 235 -2.87 7.69 -16.82
CA ASN A 235 -2.83 8.56 -15.64
C ASN A 235 -3.79 9.76 -15.74
N ASN A 236 -4.96 9.55 -16.38
CA ASN A 236 -5.98 10.56 -16.61
C ASN A 236 -7.25 10.21 -15.83
N TYR A 237 -7.51 10.98 -14.77
CA TYR A 237 -8.63 10.76 -13.83
C TYR A 237 -9.75 11.79 -13.99
N ASN A 238 -9.73 12.55 -15.08
CA ASN A 238 -10.63 13.67 -15.35
C ASN A 238 -11.97 13.23 -15.94
N TYR A 239 -12.10 11.95 -16.28
CA TYR A 239 -13.33 11.37 -16.78
C TYR A 239 -13.66 10.09 -16.00
N PHE A 240 -14.88 10.01 -15.50
CA PHE A 240 -15.43 8.82 -14.89
C PHE A 240 -16.90 8.74 -15.26
N SER A 241 -17.32 7.57 -15.75
CA SER A 241 -18.72 7.28 -15.95
C SER A 241 -18.97 5.80 -15.75
N ILE A 242 -20.02 5.50 -15.00
CA ILE A 242 -20.52 4.13 -14.79
C ILE A 242 -21.76 3.89 -15.66
N ASN A 243 -22.30 4.95 -16.27
CA ASN A 243 -23.42 4.82 -17.17
C ASN A 243 -22.98 4.13 -18.47
N CYS A 244 -23.49 2.92 -18.66
CA CYS A 244 -23.55 2.27 -19.95
C CYS A 244 -24.99 1.80 -20.14
N ALA A 245 -25.58 2.07 -21.31
CA ALA A 245 -26.94 1.66 -21.65
C ALA A 245 -27.03 0.14 -21.90
N LYS A 246 -26.60 -0.66 -20.92
CA LYS A 246 -26.50 -2.12 -20.96
C LYS A 246 -27.29 -2.71 -19.79
N PRO A 247 -28.00 -3.84 -20.00
CA PRO A 247 -28.93 -4.38 -19.01
C PRO A 247 -28.24 -4.99 -17.78
N ASP A 248 -26.93 -5.26 -17.85
CA ASP A 248 -26.14 -5.81 -16.75
C ASP A 248 -25.61 -4.73 -15.79
N VAL A 249 -25.84 -3.44 -16.08
CA VAL A 249 -25.48 -2.32 -15.19
C VAL A 249 -26.72 -1.49 -14.91
N ILE A 250 -27.09 -1.39 -13.64
CA ILE A 250 -28.32 -0.75 -13.20
C ILE A 250 -27.97 0.30 -12.17
N GLN A 251 -28.26 1.56 -12.46
CA GLN A 251 -28.16 2.62 -11.46
C GLN A 251 -29.39 2.60 -10.56
N ILE A 252 -29.17 2.65 -9.24
CA ILE A 252 -30.23 2.69 -8.23
C ILE A 252 -30.00 3.84 -7.26
N ASN A 253 -31.08 4.32 -6.66
CA ASN A 253 -31.01 5.36 -5.64
C ASN A 253 -30.47 4.79 -4.32
N PRO A 254 -29.79 5.60 -3.49
CA PRO A 254 -29.28 5.16 -2.19
C PRO A 254 -30.33 4.51 -1.27
N GLU A 255 -31.55 5.05 -1.29
CA GLU A 255 -32.68 4.53 -0.50
C GLU A 255 -33.13 3.13 -0.95
N SER A 256 -32.84 2.73 -2.19
CA SER A 256 -33.25 1.45 -2.76
C SER A 256 -32.19 0.34 -2.60
N VAL A 257 -31.05 0.64 -1.98
CA VAL A 257 -29.94 -0.32 -1.86
C VAL A 257 -30.36 -1.57 -1.09
N VAL A 258 -30.93 -1.38 0.10
CA VAL A 258 -31.35 -2.49 0.96
C VAL A 258 -32.48 -3.29 0.31
N ASP A 259 -33.49 -2.61 -0.26
CA ASP A 259 -34.58 -3.28 -0.97
C ASP A 259 -34.07 -4.10 -2.17
N THR A 260 -33.07 -3.59 -2.89
CA THR A 260 -32.44 -4.30 -4.02
C THR A 260 -31.67 -5.52 -3.54
N TYR A 261 -30.94 -5.41 -2.42
CA TYR A 261 -30.27 -6.56 -1.80
C TYR A 261 -31.29 -7.65 -1.40
N LEU A 262 -32.37 -7.25 -0.71
CA LEU A 262 -33.41 -8.17 -0.23
C LEU A 262 -34.15 -8.87 -1.37
N LYS A 263 -34.44 -8.16 -2.48
CA LYS A 263 -35.07 -8.77 -3.68
C LYS A 263 -34.23 -9.88 -4.31
N ASN A 264 -32.91 -9.81 -4.18
CA ASN A 264 -31.98 -10.82 -4.71
C ASN A 264 -31.49 -11.79 -3.62
N TYR A 265 -32.04 -11.72 -2.40
CA TYR A 265 -31.62 -12.57 -1.29
C TYR A 265 -32.09 -14.00 -1.51
N GLY A 266 -31.17 -14.97 -1.41
CA GLY A 266 -31.47 -16.41 -1.49
C GLY A 266 -31.46 -17.02 -2.88
N GLU A 267 -31.66 -16.26 -3.96
CA GLU A 267 -31.61 -16.78 -5.33
C GLU A 267 -30.19 -16.81 -5.90
N ASN A 268 -29.52 -15.66 -5.86
CA ASN A 268 -28.22 -15.45 -6.48
C ASN A 268 -27.24 -14.88 -5.45
N SER A 269 -25.96 -15.20 -5.61
CA SER A 269 -24.90 -14.63 -4.77
C SER A 269 -24.86 -13.11 -4.93
N THR A 270 -25.31 -12.38 -3.91
CA THR A 270 -25.41 -10.92 -3.90
C THR A 270 -24.62 -10.32 -2.74
N VAL A 271 -23.85 -9.26 -2.99
CA VAL A 271 -23.08 -8.54 -1.97
C VAL A 271 -23.12 -7.03 -2.19
N ILE A 272 -23.06 -6.27 -1.09
CA ILE A 272 -22.81 -4.82 -1.14
C ILE A 272 -21.32 -4.55 -0.94
N VAL A 273 -20.74 -3.71 -1.78
CA VAL A 273 -19.35 -3.24 -1.68
C VAL A 273 -19.34 -1.73 -1.46
N ALA A 274 -18.68 -1.28 -0.39
CA ALA A 274 -18.55 0.13 -0.02
C ALA A 274 -17.11 0.54 0.31
N GLY A 275 -16.88 1.86 0.40
CA GLY A 275 -15.56 2.45 0.63
C GLY A 275 -15.08 2.34 2.08
N THR A 276 -15.98 2.59 3.05
CA THR A 276 -15.63 2.72 4.46
C THR A 276 -16.21 1.59 5.32
N ASN A 277 -15.60 1.31 6.49
CA ASN A 277 -16.16 0.33 7.43
C ASN A 277 -17.47 0.82 8.06
N LYS A 278 -17.64 2.15 8.20
CA LYS A 278 -18.88 2.74 8.68
C LYS A 278 -20.06 2.44 7.75
N GLN A 279 -19.92 2.70 6.44
CA GLN A 279 -20.96 2.36 5.46
C GLN A 279 -21.29 0.85 5.50
N VAL A 280 -20.26 0.01 5.56
CA VAL A 280 -20.44 -1.45 5.64
C VAL A 280 -21.20 -1.85 6.91
N TYR A 281 -20.89 -1.23 8.05
CA TYR A 281 -21.62 -1.45 9.29
C TYR A 281 -23.08 -1.02 9.15
N ASP A 282 -23.33 0.20 8.66
CA ASP A 282 -24.67 0.77 8.50
C ASP A 282 -25.53 -0.13 7.58
N TYR A 283 -25.01 -0.55 6.42
CA TYR A 283 -25.72 -1.48 5.51
C TYR A 283 -25.98 -2.85 6.15
N ASN A 284 -25.00 -3.42 6.85
CA ASN A 284 -25.16 -4.70 7.52
C ASN A 284 -26.28 -4.63 8.58
N MET A 285 -26.31 -3.56 9.38
CA MET A 285 -27.33 -3.38 10.42
C MET A 285 -28.71 -3.18 9.80
N GLU A 286 -28.81 -2.38 8.74
CA GLU A 286 -30.09 -2.11 8.10
C GLU A 286 -30.67 -3.36 7.43
N ILE A 287 -29.88 -4.09 6.62
CA ILE A 287 -30.31 -5.36 6.01
C ILE A 287 -30.77 -6.34 7.09
N ARG A 288 -29.98 -6.48 8.15
CA ARG A 288 -30.28 -7.40 9.23
C ARG A 288 -31.58 -7.03 9.94
N SER A 289 -31.82 -5.74 10.18
CA SER A 289 -33.06 -5.26 10.82
C SER A 289 -34.32 -5.60 10.01
N ARG A 290 -34.18 -5.70 8.68
CA ARG A 290 -35.26 -6.09 7.76
C ARG A 290 -35.42 -7.60 7.67
N LEU A 291 -34.32 -8.36 7.63
CA LEU A 291 -34.35 -9.83 7.57
C LEU A 291 -34.80 -10.46 8.89
N PHE A 292 -34.42 -9.86 10.02
CA PHE A 292 -34.70 -10.37 11.36
C PHE A 292 -35.32 -9.28 12.26
N PRO A 293 -36.57 -8.86 12.00
CA PRO A 293 -37.21 -7.79 12.76
C PRO A 293 -37.28 -8.10 14.27
N GLY A 294 -36.90 -7.12 15.10
CA GLY A 294 -36.94 -7.24 16.56
C GLY A 294 -35.86 -8.14 17.17
N LYS A 295 -34.93 -8.69 16.39
CA LYS A 295 -33.79 -9.48 16.87
C LYS A 295 -32.56 -8.59 16.98
N ALA A 296 -32.20 -8.13 18.17
CA ALA A 296 -31.01 -7.30 18.37
C ALA A 296 -29.69 -8.11 18.26
N GLU A 297 -29.72 -9.37 18.65
CA GLU A 297 -28.56 -10.26 18.73
C GLU A 297 -28.48 -11.21 17.55
N ILE A 298 -27.28 -11.72 17.26
CA ILE A 298 -27.03 -12.74 16.22
C ILE A 298 -28.04 -13.88 16.31
N THR A 299 -28.57 -14.30 15.16
CA THR A 299 -29.71 -15.23 15.06
C THR A 299 -29.44 -16.27 13.96
N PRO A 300 -29.99 -17.49 14.04
CA PRO A 300 -29.90 -18.45 12.94
C PRO A 300 -30.36 -17.84 11.60
N GLY A 301 -29.61 -18.13 10.54
CA GLY A 301 -29.75 -17.53 9.21
C GLY A 301 -28.91 -16.28 8.98
N ASP A 302 -28.27 -15.70 10.01
CA ASP A 302 -27.39 -14.55 9.82
C ASP A 302 -26.19 -14.90 8.93
N LYS A 303 -25.90 -14.04 7.95
CA LYS A 303 -24.64 -14.14 7.19
C LYS A 303 -23.50 -13.50 7.97
N ILE A 304 -22.41 -14.25 8.12
CA ILE A 304 -21.23 -13.82 8.86
C ILE A 304 -19.97 -13.85 8.01
N LEU A 305 -19.03 -12.99 8.34
CA LEU A 305 -17.74 -12.81 7.71
C LEU A 305 -16.64 -13.08 8.74
N ILE A 306 -15.74 -14.00 8.44
CA ILE A 306 -14.53 -14.25 9.23
C ILE A 306 -13.56 -13.08 9.05
N THR A 307 -13.08 -12.50 10.15
CA THR A 307 -12.13 -11.36 10.11
C THR A 307 -10.70 -11.72 10.51
N ALA A 308 -10.45 -12.96 10.92
CA ALA A 308 -9.13 -13.49 11.25
C ALA A 308 -9.04 -14.98 10.91
N ASN A 309 -7.88 -15.43 10.43
CA ASN A 309 -7.68 -16.83 10.06
C ASN A 309 -7.80 -17.76 11.28
N SER A 310 -8.43 -18.91 11.10
CA SER A 310 -8.58 -19.98 12.08
C SER A 310 -8.29 -21.33 11.43
N TYR A 311 -7.25 -22.02 11.92
CA TYR A 311 -6.73 -23.25 11.31
C TYR A 311 -7.07 -24.53 12.09
N ASN A 312 -7.50 -24.41 13.35
CA ASN A 312 -7.64 -25.54 14.28
C ASN A 312 -9.05 -26.14 14.30
N ARG A 313 -9.67 -26.32 13.13
CA ARG A 313 -11.08 -26.73 13.01
C ARG A 313 -11.27 -27.77 11.89
N ALA A 314 -12.49 -28.31 11.80
CA ALA A 314 -12.86 -29.31 10.77
C ALA A 314 -12.54 -28.84 9.35
N ILE A 315 -12.67 -27.53 9.09
CA ILE A 315 -12.15 -26.86 7.90
C ILE A 315 -11.36 -25.62 8.30
N GLU A 316 -10.44 -25.19 7.44
CA GLU A 316 -9.71 -23.93 7.60
C GLU A 316 -10.63 -22.76 7.27
N LEU A 317 -10.79 -21.83 8.20
CA LEU A 317 -11.56 -20.61 8.03
C LEU A 317 -10.60 -19.45 7.85
N LEU A 318 -10.77 -18.69 6.78
CA LEU A 318 -9.82 -17.67 6.37
C LEU A 318 -10.47 -16.29 6.42
N ASN A 319 -9.68 -15.26 6.68
CA ASN A 319 -10.16 -13.88 6.68
C ASN A 319 -10.80 -13.55 5.32
N GLY A 320 -12.05 -13.12 5.35
CA GLY A 320 -12.87 -12.87 4.17
C GLY A 320 -13.85 -13.98 3.82
N ASP A 321 -13.79 -15.15 4.49
CA ASP A 321 -14.77 -16.22 4.27
C ASP A 321 -16.14 -15.83 4.82
N ILE A 322 -17.17 -16.12 4.02
CA ILE A 322 -18.57 -15.85 4.36
C ILE A 322 -19.25 -17.18 4.67
N GLY A 323 -19.96 -17.22 5.78
CA GLY A 323 -20.75 -18.37 6.23
C GLY A 323 -22.11 -17.93 6.74
N GLU A 324 -22.84 -18.89 7.28
CA GLU A 324 -24.19 -18.72 7.80
C GLU A 324 -24.27 -19.26 9.23
N VAL A 325 -25.03 -18.60 10.09
CA VAL A 325 -25.32 -19.10 11.44
C VAL A 325 -26.39 -20.17 11.36
N VAL A 326 -26.08 -21.40 11.78
CA VAL A 326 -27.07 -22.50 11.83
C VAL A 326 -27.76 -22.52 13.18
N GLU A 327 -26.98 -22.44 14.25
CA GLU A 327 -27.48 -22.40 15.62
C GLU A 327 -26.65 -21.41 16.43
N VAL A 328 -27.27 -20.82 17.44
CA VAL A 328 -26.59 -19.89 18.34
C VAL A 328 -27.24 -19.92 19.71
N SER A 329 -26.38 -19.95 20.73
CA SER A 329 -26.83 -20.00 22.13
C SER A 329 -27.56 -18.71 22.51
N SER A 330 -28.59 -18.82 23.34
CA SER A 330 -29.24 -17.65 23.94
C SER A 330 -28.40 -17.00 25.05
N ASN A 331 -27.35 -17.67 25.52
CA ASN A 331 -26.50 -17.18 26.59
C ASN A 331 -25.26 -16.44 26.05
N ILE A 332 -25.11 -15.17 26.43
CA ILE A 332 -23.90 -14.38 26.20
C ILE A 332 -23.00 -14.49 27.41
N GLU A 333 -21.83 -15.08 27.23
CA GLU A 333 -20.82 -15.13 28.28
C GLU A 333 -19.94 -13.88 28.23
N VAL A 334 -20.03 -13.04 29.26
CA VAL A 334 -19.22 -11.83 29.39
C VAL A 334 -18.07 -12.06 30.36
N LYS A 335 -16.82 -11.90 29.89
CA LYS A 335 -15.61 -11.91 30.74
C LYS A 335 -15.13 -10.49 30.93
N LEU A 336 -15.11 -10.01 32.18
CA LEU A 336 -14.51 -8.73 32.54
C LEU A 336 -13.03 -8.94 32.87
N VAL A 337 -12.15 -8.42 32.02
CA VAL A 337 -10.71 -8.64 32.11
C VAL A 337 -10.01 -7.34 32.50
N PRO A 338 -9.20 -7.32 33.57
CA PRO A 338 -8.38 -6.16 33.90
C PRO A 338 -7.21 -6.06 32.91
N VAL A 339 -7.12 -4.94 32.20
CA VAL A 339 -6.04 -4.62 31.27
C VAL A 339 -5.32 -3.37 31.78
N ARG A 340 -3.99 -3.41 31.79
CA ARG A 340 -3.18 -2.23 32.08
C ARG A 340 -2.91 -1.47 30.77
N ASN A 341 -3.30 -0.21 30.70
CA ASN A 341 -3.06 0.66 29.57
C ASN A 341 -2.47 2.00 30.07
N ASN A 342 -1.29 2.39 29.57
CA ASN A 342 -0.59 3.62 29.95
C ASN A 342 -0.47 3.86 31.48
N GLY A 343 -0.31 2.78 32.25
CA GLY A 343 -0.19 2.84 33.72
C GLY A 343 -1.51 2.76 34.49
N GLU A 344 -2.66 2.91 33.82
CA GLU A 344 -3.99 2.78 34.42
C GLU A 344 -4.57 1.37 34.23
N ASN A 345 -5.35 0.90 35.19
CA ASN A 345 -6.07 -0.37 35.10
C ASN A 345 -7.49 -0.14 34.60
N ILE A 346 -7.75 -0.52 33.35
CA ILE A 346 -9.08 -0.50 32.75
C ILE A 346 -9.69 -1.91 32.80
N LYS A 347 -11.02 -2.00 32.78
CA LYS A 347 -11.73 -3.27 32.63
C LYS A 347 -12.28 -3.36 31.21
N VAL A 348 -11.91 -4.41 30.50
CA VAL A 348 -12.37 -4.68 29.14
C VAL A 348 -13.33 -5.86 29.18
N ASP A 349 -14.50 -5.72 28.55
CA ASP A 349 -15.49 -6.78 28.43
C ASP A 349 -15.26 -7.60 27.15
N LEU A 350 -15.12 -8.91 27.29
CA LEU A 350 -15.11 -9.85 26.17
C LEU A 350 -16.42 -10.63 26.15
N LYS A 351 -17.15 -10.54 25.04
CA LYS A 351 -18.47 -11.16 24.87
C LYS A 351 -18.34 -12.39 23.98
N PHE A 352 -18.54 -13.55 24.56
CA PHE A 352 -18.47 -14.82 23.88
C PHE A 352 -19.85 -15.45 23.76
N ARG A 353 -20.03 -16.21 22.68
CA ARG A 353 -21.24 -17.00 22.48
C ARG A 353 -20.90 -18.31 21.79
N ASP A 354 -21.58 -19.39 22.17
CA ASP A 354 -21.48 -20.66 21.45
C ASP A 354 -22.41 -20.64 20.24
N ALA A 355 -21.90 -21.10 19.10
CA ALA A 355 -22.62 -21.12 17.83
C ALA A 355 -22.20 -22.31 16.95
N VAL A 356 -23.10 -22.70 16.06
CA VAL A 356 -22.82 -23.62 14.95
C VAL A 356 -22.88 -22.81 13.68
N LEU A 357 -21.76 -22.75 12.95
CA LEU A 357 -21.62 -21.96 11.74
C LEU A 357 -21.40 -22.86 10.54
N ARG A 358 -22.10 -22.58 9.44
CA ARG A 358 -22.00 -23.30 8.17
C ARG A 358 -21.10 -22.56 7.21
N PHE A 359 -20.11 -23.28 6.69
CA PHE A 359 -19.20 -22.79 5.65
C PHE A 359 -19.01 -23.84 4.57
N PRO A 360 -18.83 -23.44 3.30
CA PRO A 360 -18.44 -24.38 2.26
C PRO A 360 -16.99 -24.81 2.47
N ASP A 361 -16.69 -26.10 2.36
CA ASP A 361 -15.33 -26.63 2.33
C ASP A 361 -14.60 -26.28 1.01
N SER A 362 -13.44 -26.90 0.73
CA SER A 362 -12.70 -26.66 -0.52
C SER A 362 -13.43 -27.10 -1.78
N GLU A 363 -14.32 -28.09 -1.68
CA GLU A 363 -15.11 -28.64 -2.79
C GLU A 363 -16.48 -27.94 -2.92
N GLY A 364 -16.83 -27.08 -1.97
CA GLY A 364 -18.11 -26.36 -1.93
C GLY A 364 -19.16 -27.07 -1.09
N THR A 365 -18.83 -28.19 -0.47
CA THR A 365 -19.74 -28.94 0.40
C THR A 365 -19.96 -28.15 1.70
N PRO A 366 -21.21 -27.92 2.14
CA PRO A 366 -21.48 -27.23 3.39
C PRO A 366 -21.01 -28.08 4.59
N VAL A 367 -20.26 -27.45 5.49
CA VAL A 367 -19.77 -28.05 6.74
C VAL A 367 -20.19 -27.18 7.92
N ASP A 368 -20.82 -27.82 8.90
CA ASP A 368 -21.27 -27.17 10.13
C ASP A 368 -20.18 -27.30 11.20
N ILE A 369 -19.84 -26.17 11.82
CA ILE A 369 -18.70 -26.04 12.73
C ILE A 369 -19.20 -25.51 14.06
N ALA A 370 -19.19 -26.35 15.09
CA ALA A 370 -19.40 -25.92 16.46
C ALA A 370 -18.20 -25.08 16.93
N CYS A 371 -18.49 -23.88 17.45
CA CYS A 371 -17.46 -22.92 17.81
C CYS A 371 -17.92 -21.94 18.89
N LYS A 372 -16.95 -21.25 19.46
CA LYS A 372 -17.17 -20.03 20.24
C LYS A 372 -16.89 -18.84 19.33
N ILE A 373 -17.77 -17.86 19.31
CA ILE A 373 -17.61 -16.58 18.60
C ILE A 373 -17.31 -15.46 19.60
N LEU A 374 -16.58 -14.45 19.15
CA LEU A 374 -16.31 -13.22 19.89
C LEU A 374 -17.13 -12.07 19.28
N GLU A 375 -18.12 -11.57 20.03
CA GLU A 375 -19.11 -10.62 19.53
C GLU A 375 -18.67 -9.15 19.57
N ASN A 376 -17.57 -8.85 20.25
CA ASN A 376 -17.04 -7.49 20.40
C ASN A 376 -16.98 -6.69 19.09
N ILE A 377 -16.59 -7.34 18.00
CA ILE A 377 -16.48 -6.69 16.68
C ILE A 377 -17.74 -6.81 15.81
N LEU A 378 -18.70 -7.64 16.22
CA LEU A 378 -19.87 -8.00 15.43
C LEU A 378 -20.76 -6.77 15.16
N THR A 379 -20.94 -5.92 16.18
CA THR A 379 -21.72 -4.67 16.13
C THR A 379 -20.84 -3.42 16.22
N SER A 380 -19.57 -3.51 15.84
CA SER A 380 -18.63 -2.39 15.84
C SER A 380 -18.30 -1.95 14.41
N ASP A 381 -18.06 -0.65 14.21
CA ASP A 381 -17.56 -0.09 12.96
C ASP A 381 -16.03 -0.27 12.78
N GLN A 382 -15.33 -0.72 13.83
CA GLN A 382 -13.88 -0.94 13.82
C GLN A 382 -13.47 -2.15 12.98
N ARG A 383 -12.30 -2.12 12.33
CA ARG A 383 -11.87 -3.19 11.40
C ARG A 383 -11.60 -4.53 12.07
N SER A 384 -11.06 -4.46 13.28
CA SER A 384 -10.55 -5.54 14.10
C SER A 384 -10.83 -5.21 15.57
N LEU A 385 -10.48 -6.13 16.46
CA LEU A 385 -10.40 -5.84 17.89
C LEU A 385 -9.44 -4.68 18.12
N SER A 386 -9.73 -3.88 19.13
CA SER A 386 -8.80 -2.91 19.69
C SER A 386 -7.59 -3.61 20.33
N SER A 387 -6.53 -2.84 20.57
CA SER A 387 -5.34 -3.34 21.29
C SER A 387 -5.72 -3.84 22.69
N ASP A 388 -6.59 -3.11 23.39
CA ASP A 388 -7.01 -3.50 24.73
C ASP A 388 -7.87 -4.77 24.75
N GLU A 389 -8.76 -4.98 23.77
CA GLU A 389 -9.51 -6.24 23.63
C GLU A 389 -8.61 -7.42 23.27
N THR A 390 -7.59 -7.16 22.47
CA THR A 390 -6.59 -8.16 22.08
C THR A 390 -5.77 -8.57 23.32
N LYS A 391 -5.28 -7.60 24.12
CA LYS A 391 -4.70 -7.83 25.48
C LYS A 391 -5.64 -8.58 26.40
N ALA A 392 -6.91 -8.19 26.44
CA ALA A 392 -7.90 -8.85 27.28
C ALA A 392 -8.05 -10.34 26.94
N LEU A 393 -8.06 -10.72 25.65
CA LEU A 393 -8.15 -12.13 25.24
C LEU A 393 -7.00 -12.96 25.82
N TYR A 394 -5.79 -12.42 25.75
CA TYR A 394 -4.59 -13.08 26.26
C TYR A 394 -4.57 -13.15 27.79
N ILE A 395 -4.96 -12.06 28.47
CA ILE A 395 -5.04 -12.04 29.95
C ILE A 395 -6.12 -13.01 30.42
N ASN A 396 -7.27 -13.07 29.76
CA ASN A 396 -8.33 -14.04 30.07
C ASN A 396 -7.82 -15.48 29.95
N PHE A 397 -7.03 -15.79 28.91
CA PHE A 397 -6.39 -17.09 28.75
C PHE A 397 -5.47 -17.42 29.93
N LYS A 398 -4.60 -16.48 30.35
CA LYS A 398 -3.73 -16.67 31.51
C LYS A 398 -4.49 -16.85 32.81
N MET A 399 -5.51 -16.03 33.06
CA MET A 399 -6.33 -16.10 34.27
C MET A 399 -7.04 -17.45 34.38
N SER A 400 -7.40 -18.05 33.24
CA SER A 400 -8.05 -19.36 33.18
C SER A 400 -7.08 -20.54 33.30
N ASN A 401 -5.77 -20.29 33.20
CA ASN A 401 -4.71 -21.31 33.26
C ASN A 401 -3.50 -20.79 34.08
N PRO A 402 -3.68 -20.44 35.37
CA PRO A 402 -2.65 -19.78 36.18
C PRO A 402 -1.41 -20.66 36.46
N GLU A 403 -1.55 -21.98 36.38
CA GLU A 403 -0.50 -22.96 36.56
C GLU A 403 0.44 -23.08 35.36
N LEU A 404 0.00 -22.67 34.17
CA LEU A 404 0.77 -22.82 32.94
C LEU A 404 1.81 -21.70 32.82
N HIS A 405 3.07 -22.08 32.90
CA HIS A 405 4.16 -21.15 32.66
C HIS A 405 4.19 -20.73 31.17
N PRO A 406 4.24 -19.42 30.83
CA PRO A 406 4.16 -18.94 29.43
C PRO A 406 5.15 -19.56 28.44
N LYS A 407 6.26 -20.10 28.94
CA LYS A 407 7.32 -20.71 28.13
C LYS A 407 7.22 -22.25 28.02
N SER A 408 6.30 -22.89 28.74
CA SER A 408 6.15 -24.35 28.69
C SER A 408 5.53 -24.81 27.37
N GLN A 409 5.83 -26.04 26.95
CA GLN A 409 5.18 -26.64 25.79
C GLN A 409 3.68 -26.81 26.03
N GLU A 410 3.29 -27.15 27.26
CA GLU A 410 1.88 -27.24 27.68
C GLU A 410 1.12 -25.92 27.48
N PHE A 411 1.74 -24.77 27.77
CA PHE A 411 1.15 -23.45 27.49
C PHE A 411 0.94 -23.25 25.99
N LYS A 412 1.93 -23.62 25.16
CA LYS A 412 1.85 -23.51 23.69
C LYS A 412 0.78 -24.43 23.10
N ASP A 413 0.58 -25.61 23.66
CA ASP A 413 -0.42 -26.57 23.18
C ASP A 413 -1.82 -26.16 23.66
N LYS A 414 -1.93 -25.66 24.89
CA LYS A 414 -3.19 -25.16 25.44
C LYS A 414 -3.67 -23.91 24.73
N ILE A 415 -2.80 -22.94 24.45
CA ILE A 415 -3.22 -21.70 23.76
C ILE A 415 -3.71 -21.96 22.33
N LYS A 416 -3.23 -23.01 21.66
CA LYS A 416 -3.70 -23.43 20.32
C LYS A 416 -5.10 -24.06 20.35
N THR A 417 -5.46 -24.68 21.47
CA THR A 417 -6.72 -25.44 21.61
C THR A 417 -7.77 -24.71 22.44
N ASP A 418 -7.40 -23.63 23.12
CA ASP A 418 -8.29 -22.87 23.99
C ASP A 418 -9.47 -22.25 23.23
N PRO A 419 -10.72 -22.54 23.63
CA PRO A 419 -11.90 -22.10 22.89
C PRO A 419 -12.15 -20.59 22.97
N TYR A 420 -11.66 -19.91 24.01
CA TYR A 420 -11.86 -18.46 24.19
C TYR A 420 -10.82 -17.67 23.42
N PHE A 421 -9.54 -18.05 23.53
CA PHE A 421 -8.45 -17.41 22.80
C PHE A 421 -8.61 -17.61 21.29
N ASN A 422 -9.07 -18.80 20.87
CA ASN A 422 -9.35 -19.13 19.47
C ASN A 422 -10.83 -18.96 19.09
N ALA A 423 -11.58 -18.16 19.85
CA ALA A 423 -12.94 -17.78 19.47
C ALA A 423 -12.92 -17.08 18.10
N LEU A 424 -13.88 -17.42 17.25
CA LEU A 424 -13.96 -16.88 15.90
C LEU A 424 -14.31 -15.39 15.96
N ARG A 425 -13.49 -14.60 15.28
CA ARG A 425 -13.72 -13.16 15.08
C ARG A 425 -14.61 -12.99 13.87
N VAL A 426 -15.85 -12.58 14.11
CA VAL A 426 -16.91 -12.50 13.10
C VAL A 426 -17.50 -11.10 12.99
N LYS A 427 -17.87 -10.71 11.77
CA LYS A 427 -18.75 -9.57 11.47
C LYS A 427 -19.95 -10.04 10.65
N TYR A 428 -20.98 -9.22 10.52
CA TYR A 428 -22.03 -9.51 9.54
C TYR A 428 -21.48 -9.39 8.11
N GLY A 429 -21.94 -10.29 7.24
CA GLY A 429 -21.40 -10.53 5.90
C GLY A 429 -22.31 -10.13 4.73
N TYR A 430 -23.29 -9.26 4.96
CA TYR A 430 -24.20 -8.76 3.91
C TYR A 430 -23.52 -7.71 3.02
N ALA A 431 -22.71 -6.84 3.65
CA ALA A 431 -21.89 -5.82 3.02
C ALA A 431 -20.41 -5.99 3.40
N LEU A 432 -19.51 -5.58 2.49
CA LEU A 432 -18.06 -5.68 2.62
C LEU A 432 -17.38 -4.37 2.18
N THR A 433 -16.19 -4.11 2.71
CA THR A 433 -15.33 -3.10 2.12
C THR A 433 -14.72 -3.63 0.82
N CYS A 434 -14.43 -2.75 -0.15
CA CYS A 434 -13.81 -3.18 -1.41
C CYS A 434 -12.51 -3.98 -1.22
N HIS A 435 -11.68 -3.60 -0.24
CA HIS A 435 -10.48 -4.35 0.14
C HIS A 435 -10.80 -5.80 0.56
N LYS A 436 -11.84 -6.03 1.36
CA LYS A 436 -12.26 -7.38 1.78
C LYS A 436 -12.98 -8.15 0.65
N ALA A 437 -13.44 -7.46 -0.38
CA ALA A 437 -14.04 -8.07 -1.56
C ALA A 437 -13.00 -8.58 -2.59
N GLN A 438 -11.72 -8.20 -2.46
CA GLN A 438 -10.63 -8.68 -3.34
C GLN A 438 -10.52 -10.21 -3.35
N GLY A 439 -10.24 -10.78 -4.52
CA GLY A 439 -10.25 -12.24 -4.74
C GLY A 439 -11.66 -12.86 -4.72
N GLY A 440 -12.71 -12.09 -4.44
CA GLY A 440 -14.10 -12.52 -4.47
C GLY A 440 -14.81 -12.23 -5.78
N GLU A 441 -15.79 -13.05 -6.13
CA GLU A 441 -16.68 -12.81 -7.27
C GLU A 441 -18.11 -13.23 -6.88
N TRP A 442 -19.11 -12.43 -7.26
CA TRP A 442 -20.52 -12.66 -6.98
C TRP A 442 -21.33 -12.44 -8.26
N GLU A 443 -22.49 -13.07 -8.35
CA GLU A 443 -23.40 -12.88 -9.48
C GLU A 443 -23.88 -11.43 -9.55
N ASN A 444 -24.37 -10.91 -8.42
CA ASN A 444 -24.81 -9.54 -8.29
C ASN A 444 -23.94 -8.78 -7.30
N VAL A 445 -23.49 -7.58 -7.68
CA VAL A 445 -22.76 -6.68 -6.78
C VAL A 445 -23.41 -5.32 -6.78
N ILE A 446 -23.73 -4.82 -5.60
CA ILE A 446 -24.18 -3.45 -5.40
C ILE A 446 -22.97 -2.64 -4.92
N VAL A 447 -22.54 -1.65 -5.70
CA VAL A 447 -21.38 -0.82 -5.37
C VAL A 447 -21.84 0.59 -5.02
N ASP A 448 -21.52 1.01 -3.80
CA ASP A 448 -21.68 2.38 -3.32
C ASP A 448 -20.39 3.17 -3.56
N PHE A 449 -20.41 4.00 -4.60
CA PHE A 449 -19.26 4.78 -5.07
C PHE A 449 -18.96 6.03 -4.23
N TYR A 450 -19.70 6.27 -3.15
CA TYR A 450 -19.41 7.37 -2.24
C TYR A 450 -17.98 7.27 -1.68
N SER A 451 -17.25 8.38 -1.73
CA SER A 451 -15.85 8.50 -1.30
C SER A 451 -15.61 9.80 -0.54
N ASN A 452 -14.92 9.70 0.61
CA ASN A 452 -14.52 10.86 1.42
C ASN A 452 -13.13 11.38 1.06
N THR A 453 -12.37 10.64 0.25
CA THR A 453 -10.95 10.89 -0.03
C THR A 453 -10.74 11.46 -1.45
N GLY A 454 -11.78 12.04 -2.02
CA GLY A 454 -11.82 12.53 -3.41
C GLY A 454 -11.99 11.42 -4.45
N ILE A 455 -12.38 11.82 -5.66
CA ILE A 455 -12.71 10.93 -6.79
C ILE A 455 -11.77 11.09 -8.00
N LEU A 456 -11.00 12.18 -8.07
CA LEU A 456 -10.12 12.51 -9.21
C LEU A 456 -8.69 11.95 -9.07
N ASN A 457 -8.53 10.75 -8.52
CA ASN A 457 -7.20 10.21 -8.23
C ASN A 457 -7.07 8.72 -8.56
N ARG A 458 -5.82 8.26 -8.72
CA ARG A 458 -5.50 6.87 -9.06
C ARG A 458 -6.08 5.86 -8.07
N GLN A 459 -6.10 6.17 -6.78
CA GLN A 459 -6.61 5.24 -5.77
C GLN A 459 -8.11 5.02 -5.93
N TYR A 460 -8.89 6.07 -6.19
CA TYR A 460 -10.33 5.97 -6.46
C TYR A 460 -10.61 5.13 -7.70
N PHE A 461 -9.87 5.32 -8.79
CA PHE A 461 -10.05 4.51 -10.01
C PHE A 461 -9.67 3.04 -9.78
N ARG A 462 -8.59 2.75 -9.05
CA ARG A 462 -8.22 1.37 -8.68
C ARG A 462 -9.28 0.74 -7.76
N TRP A 463 -9.83 1.52 -6.84
CA TRP A 463 -10.92 1.10 -5.96
C TRP A 463 -12.19 0.78 -6.77
N ALA A 464 -12.60 1.68 -7.66
CA ALA A 464 -13.77 1.52 -8.53
C ALA A 464 -13.62 0.33 -9.46
N TYR A 465 -12.46 0.19 -10.11
CA TYR A 465 -12.13 -0.97 -10.94
C TYR A 465 -12.21 -2.27 -10.14
N THR A 466 -11.64 -2.30 -8.94
CA THR A 466 -11.67 -3.48 -8.07
C THR A 466 -13.10 -3.86 -7.71
N ALA A 467 -13.94 -2.88 -7.34
CA ALA A 467 -15.34 -3.08 -6.97
C ALA A 467 -16.18 -3.59 -8.15
N VAL A 468 -16.09 -2.92 -9.31
CA VAL A 468 -16.82 -3.27 -10.55
C VAL A 468 -16.49 -4.69 -11.00
N THR A 469 -15.20 -5.06 -10.95
CA THR A 469 -14.75 -6.38 -11.43
C THR A 469 -15.18 -7.56 -10.55
N ARG A 470 -15.74 -7.31 -9.36
CA ARG A 470 -16.31 -8.36 -8.49
C ARG A 470 -17.62 -8.93 -9.05
N ALA A 471 -18.32 -8.16 -9.90
CA ALA A 471 -19.58 -8.58 -10.52
C ALA A 471 -19.34 -9.56 -11.68
N LYS A 472 -20.07 -10.67 -11.65
CA LYS A 472 -20.13 -11.66 -12.75
C LYS A 472 -21.30 -11.43 -13.68
N PHE A 473 -22.47 -11.09 -13.15
CA PHE A 473 -23.72 -11.02 -13.91
C PHE A 473 -24.37 -9.65 -13.90
N ARG A 474 -24.59 -9.03 -12.72
CA ARG A 474 -25.16 -7.69 -12.61
C ARG A 474 -24.37 -6.80 -11.67
N LEU A 475 -24.21 -5.54 -12.07
CA LEU A 475 -23.67 -4.46 -11.26
C LEU A 475 -24.78 -3.45 -10.97
N TYR A 476 -25.06 -3.22 -9.70
CA TYR A 476 -25.89 -2.11 -9.26
C TYR A 476 -24.99 -0.96 -8.82
N SER A 477 -25.21 0.21 -9.39
CA SER A 477 -24.42 1.42 -9.13
C SER A 477 -25.21 2.37 -8.22
N VAL A 478 -24.57 2.83 -7.15
CA VAL A 478 -25.13 3.78 -6.18
C VAL A 478 -24.13 4.91 -5.97
N ASN A 479 -24.60 6.15 -5.86
CA ASN A 479 -23.75 7.34 -5.63
C ASN A 479 -22.62 7.51 -6.65
N ALA A 480 -22.74 6.91 -7.83
CA ALA A 480 -21.83 7.13 -8.93
C ALA A 480 -22.01 8.55 -9.45
N VAL A 481 -20.96 9.36 -9.34
CA VAL A 481 -20.92 10.69 -9.94
C VAL A 481 -20.26 10.56 -11.30
N ASP A 482 -21.05 10.65 -12.35
CA ASP A 482 -20.53 10.80 -13.70
C ASP A 482 -19.94 12.19 -13.86
N TYR A 483 -18.67 12.27 -14.26
CA TYR A 483 -18.01 13.55 -14.50
C TYR A 483 -17.08 13.49 -15.70
N LYS A 484 -17.00 14.63 -16.38
CA LYS A 484 -16.00 14.93 -17.40
C LYS A 484 -15.50 16.32 -17.07
N ALA A 485 -14.35 16.41 -16.41
CA ALA A 485 -13.72 17.70 -16.20
C ALA A 485 -13.38 18.29 -17.58
N PRO A 486 -13.69 19.57 -17.85
CA PRO A 486 -13.45 20.17 -19.15
C PRO A 486 -11.96 20.08 -19.50
N ILE A 487 -11.67 19.50 -20.65
CA ILE A 487 -10.36 19.58 -21.27
C ILE A 487 -10.29 20.96 -21.93
N GLN A 488 -9.58 21.93 -21.34
CA GLN A 488 -9.13 23.08 -22.10
C GLN A 488 -7.91 22.66 -22.94
N LEU A 489 -8.18 22.06 -24.10
CA LEU A 489 -7.21 22.06 -25.20
C LEU A 489 -7.46 23.37 -25.95
N GLN A 490 -6.53 24.33 -25.84
CA GLN A 490 -6.37 25.34 -26.89
C GLN A 490 -5.24 24.87 -27.81
N ASP A 491 -5.64 24.45 -29.00
CA ASP A 491 -4.78 24.35 -30.16
C ASP A 491 -4.13 25.71 -30.45
N THR A 492 -2.80 25.77 -30.48
CA THR A 492 -2.09 26.71 -31.34
C THR A 492 -0.93 26.01 -32.07
N LYS A 493 -1.07 25.96 -33.40
CA LYS A 493 -0.01 25.73 -34.40
C LYS A 493 1.02 26.88 -34.28
N GLU A 494 2.33 26.76 -34.46
CA GLU A 494 3.16 26.27 -35.58
C GLU A 494 4.63 26.09 -35.11
N PRO A 495 5.52 25.44 -35.89
CA PRO A 495 6.85 25.03 -35.46
C PRO A 495 7.90 26.13 -35.67
N LEU A 496 8.73 26.38 -34.66
CA LEU A 496 9.97 27.15 -34.80
C LEU A 496 11.14 26.31 -34.28
N GLY A 497 11.97 25.87 -35.23
CA GLY A 497 13.19 25.12 -34.94
C GLY A 497 14.20 25.96 -34.16
N ILE A 498 14.68 25.41 -33.05
CA ILE A 498 15.88 25.88 -32.37
C ILE A 498 16.71 24.66 -31.97
N THR A 499 17.94 24.65 -32.45
CA THR A 499 18.99 23.66 -32.21
C THR A 499 19.38 23.58 -30.74
N ILE A 500 19.63 22.36 -30.27
CA ILE A 500 20.13 22.04 -28.93
C ILE A 500 21.54 22.64 -28.74
N PRO A 501 21.80 23.41 -27.66
CA PRO A 501 23.14 23.53 -27.10
C PRO A 501 23.28 22.52 -25.95
N GLU A 502 24.20 21.57 -26.10
CA GLU A 502 24.74 20.80 -24.99
C GLU A 502 25.32 21.75 -23.93
N PHE A 503 24.83 21.70 -22.70
CA PHE A 503 25.63 21.98 -21.50
C PHE A 503 25.02 21.26 -20.30
N ALA A 504 25.70 20.20 -19.86
CA ALA A 504 25.57 19.64 -18.53
C ALA A 504 26.29 20.55 -17.52
N PRO A 505 25.77 20.75 -16.30
CA PRO A 505 26.59 21.15 -15.17
C PRO A 505 26.92 19.92 -14.32
N ASP A 506 28.22 19.73 -14.14
CA ASP A 506 28.90 18.64 -13.46
C ASP A 506 28.45 18.38 -12.02
N PHE A 507 28.38 17.10 -11.67
CA PHE A 507 28.37 16.62 -10.29
C PHE A 507 29.70 17.00 -9.61
N HIS A 508 29.64 17.71 -8.48
CA HIS A 508 30.84 18.15 -7.76
C HIS A 508 31.72 16.94 -7.34
N PRO A 509 33.01 16.86 -7.72
CA PRO A 509 33.85 15.66 -7.57
C PRO A 509 34.01 15.14 -6.13
N LEU A 510 33.85 16.01 -5.12
CA LEU A 510 34.00 15.65 -3.70
C LEU A 510 32.86 14.77 -3.15
N LEU A 511 31.74 14.62 -3.86
CA LEU A 511 30.66 13.70 -3.45
C LEU A 511 31.07 12.22 -3.48
N LEU A 512 32.13 11.89 -4.24
CA LEU A 512 32.66 10.53 -4.40
C LEU A 512 33.73 10.15 -3.36
N ALA A 513 34.25 11.11 -2.59
CA ALA A 513 35.42 10.90 -1.72
C ALA A 513 35.10 10.67 -0.23
N PHE A 514 33.82 10.65 0.16
CA PHE A 514 33.42 10.39 1.55
C PHE A 514 33.71 8.92 1.92
N PRO A 515 34.40 8.64 3.05
CA PRO A 515 34.74 7.28 3.44
C PRO A 515 33.48 6.50 3.89
N GLY A 516 33.06 5.52 3.07
CA GLY A 516 31.89 4.65 3.28
C GLY A 516 30.54 5.38 3.17
N ASP A 517 29.44 4.64 3.18
CA ASP A 517 28.03 5.12 3.12
C ASP A 517 27.61 5.98 4.33
N ASN A 518 28.45 6.89 4.82
CA ASN A 518 28.18 7.74 5.95
C ASN A 518 27.34 8.96 5.53
N ILE A 519 26.03 8.70 5.40
CA ILE A 519 24.95 9.65 5.06
C ILE A 519 25.01 10.92 5.90
N LEU A 520 25.52 10.85 7.14
CA LEU A 520 25.64 12.01 8.01
C LEU A 520 26.69 13.02 7.50
N LEU A 521 27.87 12.54 7.09
CA LEU A 521 28.96 13.40 6.63
C LEU A 521 28.59 14.12 5.33
N ARG A 522 27.87 13.43 4.43
CA ARG A 522 27.31 14.02 3.21
C ARG A 522 26.30 15.13 3.53
N LYS A 523 25.43 14.95 4.52
CA LYS A 523 24.47 15.97 4.95
C LYS A 523 25.16 17.19 5.55
N LEU A 524 26.21 16.97 6.34
CA LEU A 524 27.01 18.04 6.92
C LEU A 524 27.75 18.84 5.85
N TYR A 525 28.36 18.16 4.87
CA TYR A 525 29.01 18.80 3.74
C TYR A 525 28.06 19.69 2.94
N LEU A 526 26.87 19.18 2.59
CA LEU A 526 25.87 19.96 1.87
C LEU A 526 25.36 21.17 2.67
N LEU A 527 25.23 21.04 4.00
CA LEU A 527 24.89 22.17 4.85
C LEU A 527 25.96 23.26 4.79
N VAL A 528 27.25 22.89 4.84
CA VAL A 528 28.36 23.85 4.73
C VAL A 528 28.41 24.47 3.32
N VAL A 529 28.32 23.67 2.25
CA VAL A 529 28.28 24.16 0.87
C VAL A 529 27.12 25.13 0.66
N ASN A 530 25.91 24.80 1.09
CA ASN A 530 24.76 25.69 0.95
C ASN A 530 24.92 26.98 1.76
N THR A 531 25.57 26.93 2.92
CA THR A 531 25.85 28.13 3.72
C THR A 531 26.86 29.06 3.02
N LEU A 532 27.73 28.50 2.19
CA LEU A 532 28.76 29.25 1.45
C LEU A 532 28.37 29.60 0.01
N LYS A 533 27.26 29.05 -0.52
CA LYS A 533 26.86 29.10 -1.93
C LYS A 533 26.82 30.50 -2.53
N ASP A 534 26.39 31.49 -1.75
CA ASP A 534 26.24 32.88 -2.19
C ASP A 534 27.37 33.79 -1.67
N THR A 535 28.50 33.18 -1.31
CA THR A 535 29.69 33.87 -0.83
C THR A 535 30.86 33.67 -1.81
N ASN A 536 31.88 34.50 -1.71
CA ASN A 536 33.13 34.33 -2.48
C ASN A 536 34.05 33.24 -1.91
N PHE A 537 33.60 32.46 -0.92
CA PHE A 537 34.38 31.42 -0.27
C PHE A 537 34.06 30.05 -0.87
N SER A 538 35.10 29.28 -1.21
CA SER A 538 34.98 27.93 -1.79
C SER A 538 35.71 26.89 -0.93
N ILE A 539 35.19 25.67 -0.88
CA ILE A 539 35.80 24.56 -0.14
C ILE A 539 36.82 23.88 -1.04
N THR A 540 38.08 23.89 -0.63
CA THR A 540 39.18 23.29 -1.39
C THR A 540 39.55 21.90 -0.88
N LYS A 541 39.36 21.64 0.42
CA LYS A 541 39.64 20.33 1.03
C LYS A 541 38.73 20.06 2.22
N VAL A 542 38.38 18.79 2.43
CA VAL A 542 37.67 18.30 3.62
C VAL A 542 38.46 17.13 4.22
N GLU A 543 38.66 17.14 5.53
CA GLU A 543 39.30 16.06 6.29
C GLU A 543 38.33 15.49 7.33
N HIS A 544 38.16 14.17 7.31
CA HIS A 544 37.21 13.47 8.16
C HIS A 544 37.87 13.04 9.47
N LEU A 545 37.43 13.60 10.60
CA LEU A 545 37.91 13.29 11.95
C LEU A 545 36.77 12.73 12.82
N ASN A 546 37.09 12.10 13.95
CA ASN A 546 36.07 11.54 14.83
C ASN A 546 35.17 12.66 15.41
N TRP A 547 33.88 12.64 15.05
CA TRP A 547 32.87 13.62 15.46
C TRP A 547 33.19 15.07 15.05
N CYS A 548 34.06 15.24 14.05
CA CYS A 548 34.50 16.54 13.55
C CYS A 548 34.85 16.46 12.06
N GLU A 549 34.39 17.41 11.27
CA GLU A 549 34.82 17.59 9.88
C GLU A 549 35.65 18.86 9.76
N ARG A 550 36.86 18.76 9.25
CA ARG A 550 37.73 19.91 9.02
C ARG A 550 37.61 20.37 7.58
N TYR A 551 37.26 21.65 7.40
CA TYR A 551 37.10 22.29 6.10
C TYR A 551 38.24 23.29 5.88
N LEU A 552 38.91 23.16 4.74
CA LEU A 552 39.80 24.17 4.20
C LEU A 552 39.02 24.99 3.16
N ILE A 553 38.90 26.29 3.41
CA ILE A 553 38.05 27.22 2.66
C ILE A 553 38.91 28.39 2.19
N THR A 554 38.71 28.84 0.96
CA THR A 554 39.50 29.92 0.34
C THR A 554 38.63 30.97 -0.34
N ASP A 555 39.06 32.23 -0.35
CA ASP A 555 38.44 33.34 -1.11
C ASP A 555 39.31 33.78 -2.31
N GLU A 556 39.97 32.80 -2.95
CA GLU A 556 40.97 32.94 -4.03
C GLU A 556 42.34 33.50 -3.60
N ILE A 557 42.40 34.33 -2.55
CA ILE A 557 43.65 34.98 -2.10
C ILE A 557 44.13 34.41 -0.76
N ASN A 558 43.20 34.14 0.17
CA ASN A 558 43.50 33.67 1.52
C ASN A 558 42.94 32.26 1.75
N SER A 559 43.57 31.50 2.65
CA SER A 559 43.11 30.16 3.05
C SER A 559 42.79 30.12 4.53
N TYR A 560 41.63 29.56 4.85
CA TYR A 560 41.05 29.50 6.18
C TYR A 560 40.74 28.05 6.56
N CYS A 561 41.01 27.67 7.81
CA CYS A 561 40.79 26.32 8.31
C CYS A 561 39.75 26.32 9.44
N PHE A 562 38.70 25.53 9.29
CA PHE A 562 37.61 25.42 10.26
C PHE A 562 37.29 23.98 10.62
N ASP A 563 37.12 23.72 11.91
CA ASP A 563 36.63 22.45 12.44
C ASP A 563 35.14 22.56 12.75
N VAL A 564 34.33 21.66 12.19
CA VAL A 564 32.88 21.60 12.39
C VAL A 564 32.52 20.32 13.16
N TYR A 565 32.16 20.48 14.43
CA TYR A 565 31.84 19.39 15.36
C TYR A 565 30.34 19.07 15.34
N TYR A 566 30.01 17.79 15.47
CA TYR A 566 28.62 17.32 15.49
C TYR A 566 28.44 16.15 16.47
N ASN A 567 27.18 15.84 16.83
CA ASN A 567 26.86 14.82 17.84
C ASN A 567 26.03 13.64 17.30
N LYS A 568 25.83 12.62 18.14
CA LYS A 568 25.01 11.42 17.87
C LYS A 568 23.54 11.70 17.53
N LYS A 569 23.04 12.92 17.79
CA LYS A 569 21.68 13.37 17.46
C LYS A 569 21.63 14.12 16.12
N ASN A 570 22.70 14.04 15.32
CA ASN A 570 22.84 14.66 14.00
C ASN A 570 22.69 16.19 14.04
N GLN A 571 23.27 16.82 15.06
CA GLN A 571 23.29 18.27 15.22
C GLN A 571 24.73 18.76 15.18
N VAL A 572 24.97 19.88 14.49
CA VAL A 572 26.23 20.61 14.60
C VAL A 572 26.29 21.23 15.98
N THR A 573 27.30 20.90 16.76
CA THR A 573 27.41 21.36 18.16
C THR A 573 28.35 22.52 18.32
N ASN A 574 29.38 22.62 17.48
CA ASN A 574 30.36 23.71 17.57
C ASN A 574 31.13 23.90 16.27
N ILE A 575 31.65 25.10 16.03
CA ILE A 575 32.56 25.40 14.93
C ILE A 575 33.73 26.20 15.47
N ASN A 576 34.95 25.75 15.17
CA ASN A 576 36.16 26.40 15.63
C ASN A 576 37.02 26.86 14.45
N TYR A 577 37.54 28.07 14.53
CA TYR A 577 38.50 28.60 13.56
C TYR A 577 39.92 28.26 14.02
N ILE A 578 40.75 27.74 13.11
CA ILE A 578 42.15 27.42 13.38
C ILE A 578 43.02 28.42 12.61
N PRO A 579 43.63 29.40 13.30
CA PRO A 579 44.54 30.33 12.65
C PRO A 579 45.85 29.63 12.26
N PRO A 580 46.50 30.02 11.16
CA PRO A 580 47.80 29.50 10.77
C PRO A 580 48.88 29.85 11.82
N LYS A 581 49.79 28.90 12.09
CA LYS A 581 50.83 29.07 13.13
C LYS A 581 51.70 30.30 12.85
N GLY A 582 51.74 31.23 13.81
CA GLY A 582 52.64 32.39 13.81
C GLY A 582 52.03 33.71 13.31
N ILE A 583 50.74 33.75 12.94
CA ILE A 583 50.09 34.97 12.46
C ILE A 583 48.76 35.14 13.22
N VAL A 584 48.67 36.20 14.05
CA VAL A 584 47.41 36.65 14.63
C VAL A 584 46.90 37.78 13.74
N ILE A 585 46.03 37.43 12.79
CA ILE A 585 45.27 38.43 12.04
C ILE A 585 43.81 37.99 12.07
N GLU A 586 43.03 38.62 12.93
CA GLU A 586 41.57 38.70 12.77
C GLU A 586 41.29 39.80 11.74
N ASN A 587 41.37 39.48 10.45
CA ASN A 587 40.89 40.40 9.42
C ASN A 587 39.36 40.32 9.31
N ASP A 588 38.73 41.38 8.82
CA ASP A 588 37.27 41.53 8.71
C ASP A 588 36.61 40.36 7.93
N LEU A 589 37.32 39.83 6.93
CA LEU A 589 36.90 38.67 6.14
C LEU A 589 36.84 37.37 6.96
N SER A 590 37.84 37.11 7.81
CA SER A 590 37.87 35.93 8.68
C SER A 590 36.75 35.95 9.73
N LEU A 591 36.45 37.13 10.29
CA LEU A 591 35.35 37.34 11.21
C LEU A 591 34.00 37.14 10.51
N ARG A 592 33.85 37.68 9.30
CA ARG A 592 32.65 37.50 8.48
C ARG A 592 32.41 36.03 8.14
N LEU A 593 33.44 35.29 7.73
CA LEU A 593 33.33 33.86 7.45
C LEU A 593 33.01 33.05 8.72
N LYS A 594 33.61 33.41 9.86
CA LYS A 594 33.31 32.79 11.16
C LYS A 594 31.86 33.03 11.60
N MET A 595 31.29 34.19 11.32
CA MET A 595 29.87 34.47 11.57
C MET A 595 28.95 33.65 10.65
N ILE A 596 29.29 33.56 9.36
CA ILE A 596 28.52 32.79 8.37
C ILE A 596 28.47 31.32 8.77
N LEU A 597 29.63 30.71 9.06
CA LEU A 597 29.68 29.32 9.49
C LEU A 597 29.12 29.15 10.91
N GLY A 598 29.33 30.10 11.83
CA GLY A 598 28.73 30.05 13.18
C GLY A 598 27.19 29.90 13.17
N SER A 599 26.52 30.37 12.11
CA SER A 599 25.06 30.27 11.96
C SER A 599 24.53 28.84 11.83
N ILE A 600 25.38 27.83 11.59
CA ILE A 600 24.95 26.43 11.51
C ILE A 600 25.08 25.67 12.83
N VAL A 601 25.65 26.29 13.88
CA VAL A 601 25.71 25.70 15.22
C VAL A 601 24.29 25.49 15.77
N ASN A 602 24.04 24.33 16.39
CA ASN A 602 22.76 23.79 16.85
C ASN A 602 21.74 23.43 15.76
N LYS A 603 22.06 23.57 14.46
CA LYS A 603 21.17 23.10 13.39
C LYS A 603 21.21 21.57 13.25
N LYS A 604 20.03 20.97 13.09
CA LYS A 604 19.86 19.53 12.78
C LYS A 604 20.15 19.28 11.30
N LEU A 605 20.91 18.22 11.03
CA LEU A 605 21.18 17.69 9.69
C LEU A 605 19.92 16.94 9.17
N LEU A 606 18.88 17.69 8.77
CA LEU A 606 17.60 17.17 8.29
C LEU A 606 17.68 16.66 6.83
N GLY A 607 16.85 15.66 6.48
CA GLY A 607 16.78 15.05 5.14
C GLY A 607 16.07 15.94 4.10
N PHE A 608 16.40 15.78 2.81
CA PHE A 608 15.98 16.73 1.76
C PHE A 608 15.06 16.11 0.69
N ASN A 609 13.83 16.65 0.60
CA ASN A 609 13.05 16.95 -0.61
C ASN A 609 12.19 18.20 -0.28
N PRO A 610 12.47 19.38 -0.86
CA PRO A 610 11.94 20.65 -0.38
C PRO A 610 10.48 20.90 -0.79
N VAL A 611 10.04 20.43 -1.95
CA VAL A 611 8.66 20.61 -2.42
C VAL A 611 7.68 19.75 -1.62
N LYS A 612 8.05 18.48 -1.36
CA LYS A 612 7.25 17.62 -0.47
C LYS A 612 7.17 18.15 0.95
N ARG A 613 8.18 18.90 1.41
CA ARG A 613 8.20 19.50 2.73
C ARG A 613 7.38 20.79 2.80
N ILE A 614 7.48 21.70 1.83
CA ILE A 614 6.64 22.93 1.82
C ILE A 614 5.16 22.56 1.75
N LEU A 615 4.80 21.59 0.91
CA LEU A 615 3.42 21.10 0.85
C LEU A 615 3.02 20.35 2.13
N ALA A 616 3.90 19.54 2.72
CA ALA A 616 3.58 18.81 3.96
C ALA A 616 3.60 19.65 5.25
N GLU A 617 4.32 20.78 5.27
CA GLU A 617 4.37 21.73 6.40
C GLU A 617 3.35 22.86 6.27
N THR A 618 2.74 23.03 5.09
CA THR A 618 1.59 23.92 4.93
C THR A 618 0.38 23.30 5.64
N ASP A 619 -0.18 24.02 6.60
CA ASP A 619 -1.44 23.66 7.24
C ASP A 619 -2.60 23.91 6.25
N PHE A 620 -2.81 22.94 5.37
CA PHE A 620 -3.97 22.92 4.49
C PHE A 620 -5.21 22.66 5.36
N ASN A 621 -6.01 23.69 5.58
CA ASN A 621 -7.29 23.52 6.24
C ASN A 621 -8.23 22.64 5.40
N ASP A 622 -9.32 22.13 6.00
CA ASP A 622 -10.29 21.25 5.32
C ASP A 622 -10.80 21.82 3.97
N LYS A 623 -10.73 23.15 3.79
CA LYS A 623 -11.16 23.87 2.60
C LYS A 623 -10.10 23.93 1.49
N SER A 624 -8.80 23.79 1.80
CA SER A 624 -7.70 23.88 0.83
C SER A 624 -6.96 22.56 0.60
N LEU A 625 -7.24 21.53 1.39
CA LEU A 625 -6.62 20.19 1.28
C LEU A 625 -6.71 19.58 -0.12
N PHE A 626 -7.78 19.88 -0.87
CA PHE A 626 -7.96 19.40 -2.25
C PHE A 626 -6.88 19.91 -3.22
N LEU A 627 -6.19 21.01 -2.88
CA LEU A 627 -5.15 21.65 -3.71
C LEU A 627 -3.77 21.01 -3.52
N PHE A 628 -3.56 20.19 -2.49
CA PHE A 628 -2.27 19.58 -2.20
C PHE A 628 -1.71 18.77 -3.39
N ILE A 629 -2.54 17.88 -3.96
CA ILE A 629 -2.11 16.99 -5.06
C ILE A 629 -1.96 17.75 -6.38
N PRO A 630 -2.90 18.63 -6.79
CA PRO A 630 -2.72 19.51 -7.95
C PRO A 630 -1.47 20.39 -7.84
N LEU A 631 -1.19 20.96 -6.66
CA LEU A 631 0.02 21.77 -6.44
C LEU A 631 1.28 20.92 -6.45
N GLU A 632 1.27 19.69 -5.93
CA GLU A 632 2.41 18.76 -6.03
C GLU A 632 2.74 18.47 -7.50
N LYS A 633 1.73 18.26 -8.35
CA LYS A 633 1.90 18.06 -9.79
C LYS A 633 2.40 19.32 -10.48
N ALA A 634 1.83 20.48 -10.17
CA ALA A 634 2.23 21.75 -10.77
C ALA A 634 3.68 22.08 -10.41
N CYS A 635 4.08 21.83 -9.16
CA CYS A 635 5.47 22.00 -8.72
C CYS A 635 6.41 21.02 -9.43
N ALA A 636 6.01 19.76 -9.63
CA ALA A 636 6.81 18.79 -10.38
C ALA A 636 6.95 19.13 -11.88
N ALA A 637 5.95 19.80 -12.47
CA ALA A 637 6.05 20.32 -13.84
C ALA A 637 6.97 21.56 -13.89
N LEU A 638 6.83 22.48 -12.95
CA LEU A 638 7.67 23.66 -12.79
C LEU A 638 9.14 23.30 -12.52
N GLU A 639 9.39 22.22 -11.78
CA GLU A 639 10.73 21.69 -11.51
C GLU A 639 11.48 21.30 -12.80
N LYS A 640 10.79 20.80 -13.83
CA LYS A 640 11.40 20.46 -15.13
C LYS A 640 11.92 21.70 -15.85
N GLU A 641 11.26 22.83 -15.62
CA GLU A 641 11.66 24.16 -16.10
C GLU A 641 12.63 24.88 -15.14
N LYS A 642 13.15 24.16 -14.14
CA LYS A 642 14.04 24.67 -13.07
C LYS A 642 13.38 25.76 -12.22
N ILE A 643 12.06 25.76 -12.12
CA ILE A 643 11.26 26.67 -11.29
C ILE A 643 10.88 25.94 -10.01
N LEU A 644 11.18 26.52 -8.85
CA LEU A 644 10.97 25.88 -7.55
C LEU A 644 9.98 26.69 -6.71
N LEU A 645 9.04 25.99 -6.08
CA LEU A 645 8.19 26.57 -5.03
C LEU A 645 9.08 26.82 -3.81
N TYR A 646 9.16 28.07 -3.34
CA TYR A 646 9.94 28.40 -2.14
C TYR A 646 9.07 28.81 -0.96
N GLU A 647 7.86 29.31 -1.21
CA GLU A 647 6.95 29.77 -0.16
C GLU A 647 5.50 29.53 -0.58
N LEU A 648 4.70 29.04 0.38
CA LEU A 648 3.28 28.84 0.24
C LEU A 648 2.60 29.31 1.53
N ASN A 649 1.71 30.29 1.40
CA ASN A 649 0.91 30.80 2.51
C ASN A 649 -0.57 30.48 2.29
N SER A 650 -1.19 29.86 3.29
CA SER A 650 -2.60 29.43 3.25
C SER A 650 -3.49 30.36 4.06
N SER A 651 -4.65 30.71 3.51
CA SER A 651 -5.71 31.49 4.15
C SER A 651 -7.09 30.99 3.68
N ASP A 652 -8.16 31.37 4.37
CA ASP A 652 -9.52 30.97 3.98
C ASP A 652 -9.83 31.41 2.54
N TRP A 653 -10.10 30.43 1.66
CA TRP A 653 -10.44 30.61 0.25
C TRP A 653 -9.32 31.16 -0.65
N LYS A 654 -8.08 31.22 -0.16
CA LYS A 654 -6.92 31.72 -0.91
C LYS A 654 -5.60 31.05 -0.51
N LEU A 655 -4.80 30.63 -1.50
CA LEU A 655 -3.40 30.26 -1.36
C LEU A 655 -2.51 31.27 -2.08
N GLN A 656 -1.49 31.80 -1.41
CA GLN A 656 -0.44 32.58 -2.05
C GLN A 656 0.78 31.70 -2.27
N LEU A 657 1.22 31.62 -3.53
CA LEU A 657 2.32 30.76 -3.97
C LEU A 657 3.44 31.63 -4.51
N LYS A 658 4.67 31.40 -4.05
CA LYS A 658 5.84 32.11 -4.55
C LYS A 658 6.88 31.13 -5.06
N PHE A 659 7.32 31.38 -6.28
CA PHE A 659 8.24 30.55 -7.04
C PHE A 659 9.48 31.33 -7.42
N PHE A 660 10.60 30.63 -7.56
CA PHE A 660 11.83 31.23 -8.06
C PHE A 660 12.47 30.40 -9.17
N ARG A 661 13.18 31.08 -10.06
CA ARG A 661 14.05 30.49 -11.09
C ARG A 661 15.30 31.35 -11.20
N GLY A 662 16.43 30.86 -10.73
CA GLY A 662 17.62 31.70 -10.59
C GLY A 662 17.37 32.83 -9.58
N ASN A 663 17.48 34.09 -10.03
CA ASN A 663 17.23 35.29 -9.22
C ASN A 663 15.81 35.88 -9.43
N ASP A 664 15.03 35.27 -10.32
CA ASP A 664 13.69 35.76 -10.64
C ASP A 664 12.65 35.17 -9.70
N LEU A 665 11.67 35.99 -9.33
CA LEU A 665 10.59 35.71 -8.39
C LEU A 665 9.24 35.87 -9.09
N ALA A 666 8.34 34.94 -8.86
CA ALA A 666 6.95 35.02 -9.30
C ALA A 666 6.01 34.73 -8.12
N CYS A 667 5.07 35.65 -7.88
CA CYS A 667 4.06 35.55 -6.83
C CYS A 667 2.67 35.49 -7.45
N VAL A 668 1.91 34.47 -7.07
CA VAL A 668 0.57 34.18 -7.60
C VAL A 668 -0.38 33.88 -6.45
N ASP A 669 -1.57 34.48 -6.50
CA ASP A 669 -2.66 34.19 -5.58
C ASP A 669 -3.68 33.27 -6.26
N LEU A 670 -3.99 32.15 -5.63
CA LEU A 670 -4.97 31.16 -6.08
C LEU A 670 -6.18 31.19 -5.16
N TYR A 671 -7.34 31.55 -5.69
CA TYR A 671 -8.60 31.58 -4.97
C TYR A 671 -9.44 30.35 -5.28
N TYR A 672 -10.16 29.87 -4.27
CA TYR A 672 -11.02 28.69 -4.37
C TYR A 672 -12.31 28.86 -3.56
N ASN A 673 -13.31 28.02 -3.81
CA ASN A 673 -14.61 28.11 -3.15
C ASN A 673 -14.96 26.86 -2.32
N SER A 674 -16.12 26.90 -1.64
CA SER A 674 -16.64 25.84 -0.78
C SER A 674 -17.00 24.54 -1.50
N HIS A 675 -16.92 24.52 -2.82
CA HIS A 675 -17.11 23.34 -3.65
C HIS A 675 -15.78 22.72 -4.08
N ASN A 676 -14.66 23.12 -3.45
CA ASN A 676 -13.31 22.63 -3.75
C ASN A 676 -12.91 22.86 -5.22
N CYS A 677 -13.30 24.01 -5.76
CA CYS A 677 -12.92 24.45 -7.10
C CYS A 677 -12.05 25.71 -7.01
N VAL A 678 -10.98 25.75 -7.81
CA VAL A 678 -10.23 26.99 -8.07
C VAL A 678 -11.13 27.93 -8.86
N THR A 679 -11.37 29.13 -8.34
CA THR A 679 -12.25 30.13 -8.96
C THR A 679 -11.48 31.15 -9.77
N SER A 680 -10.26 31.48 -9.34
CA SER A 680 -9.43 32.47 -10.02
C SER A 680 -7.97 32.35 -9.59
N LEU A 681 -7.07 32.73 -10.50
CA LEU A 681 -5.65 32.81 -10.27
C LEU A 681 -5.18 34.22 -10.66
N PHE A 682 -4.61 34.95 -9.70
CA PHE A 682 -4.21 36.34 -9.84
C PHE A 682 -2.70 36.50 -9.77
N ARG A 683 -2.18 37.29 -10.71
CA ARG A 683 -0.80 37.74 -10.78
C ARG A 683 -0.52 38.81 -9.72
N ILE A 684 0.52 38.64 -8.92
CA ILE A 684 0.98 39.68 -7.99
C ILE A 684 2.25 40.33 -8.55
N THR A 685 2.05 41.23 -9.52
CA THR A 685 3.14 41.88 -10.27
C THR A 685 4.05 42.75 -9.40
N LYS A 686 3.57 43.26 -8.26
CA LYS A 686 4.37 44.05 -7.30
C LYS A 686 5.35 43.19 -6.48
N GLU A 687 5.08 41.89 -6.35
CA GLU A 687 5.91 40.93 -5.61
C GLU A 687 6.62 39.95 -6.56
N SER A 688 6.64 40.26 -7.86
CA SER A 688 7.27 39.43 -8.88
C SER A 688 8.34 40.25 -9.58
N SER A 689 9.54 39.70 -9.73
CA SER A 689 10.67 40.39 -10.37
C SER A 689 10.80 40.08 -11.86
N SER A 690 10.07 39.09 -12.38
CA SER A 690 10.11 38.68 -13.79
C SER A 690 8.72 38.37 -14.33
N VAL A 691 8.32 39.08 -15.39
CA VAL A 691 7.03 38.88 -16.07
C VAL A 691 7.03 37.55 -16.83
N GLU A 692 8.15 37.18 -17.42
CA GLU A 692 8.31 35.90 -18.13
C GLU A 692 8.16 34.71 -17.18
N LEU A 693 8.80 34.75 -16.00
CA LEU A 693 8.65 33.71 -15.00
C LEU A 693 7.20 33.63 -14.49
N LEU A 694 6.57 34.78 -14.28
CA LEU A 694 5.18 34.86 -13.86
C LEU A 694 4.23 34.25 -14.90
N ASP A 695 4.48 34.46 -16.19
CA ASP A 695 3.72 33.85 -17.29
C ASP A 695 3.87 32.33 -17.30
N ILE A 696 5.10 31.82 -17.16
CA ILE A 696 5.37 30.38 -17.14
C ILE A 696 4.71 29.72 -15.92
N VAL A 697 4.89 30.31 -14.74
CA VAL A 697 4.29 29.83 -13.48
C VAL A 697 2.78 29.81 -13.60
N GLN A 698 2.17 30.88 -14.09
CA GLN A 698 0.72 30.93 -14.25
C GLN A 698 0.21 29.91 -15.25
N ASN A 699 0.85 29.77 -16.41
CA ASN A 699 0.37 28.85 -17.44
C ASN A 699 0.43 27.40 -16.93
N ILE A 700 1.54 27.01 -16.29
CA ILE A 700 1.66 25.66 -15.72
C ILE A 700 0.67 25.47 -14.57
N LEU A 701 0.46 26.48 -13.71
CA LEU A 701 -0.56 26.40 -12.67
C LEU A 701 -1.97 26.24 -13.28
N LEU A 702 -2.33 27.00 -14.31
CA LEU A 702 -3.64 26.90 -14.99
C LEU A 702 -3.82 25.59 -15.77
N GLU A 703 -2.74 24.99 -16.28
CA GLU A 703 -2.78 23.68 -16.92
C GLU A 703 -2.95 22.53 -15.91
N THR A 704 -2.51 22.74 -14.66
CA THR A 704 -2.40 21.68 -13.67
C THR A 704 -3.46 21.73 -12.55
N LEU A 705 -4.05 22.90 -12.29
CA LEU A 705 -5.07 23.18 -11.27
C LEU A 705 -6.46 23.33 -11.91
#